data_AF-A0A0N4U1Z3-F1
#
_entry.id   AF-A0A0N4U1Z3-F1
#
_cell.length_a   1.000
_cell.length_b   1.000
_cell.length_c   1.000
_cell.angle_alpha   90.00
_cell.angle_beta   90.00
_cell.angle_gamma   90.00
#
_symmetry.space_group_name_H-M   'P 1'
#
loop_
_entity.id
_entity.type
_entity.pdbx_description
1 polymer ?
#
loop_
_entity_poly.entity_id
_entity_poly.type
_entity_poly.pdbx_seq_one_letter_code
_entity_poly.pdbx_strand_id
1 'polypeptide(L)'
;MHGDGRDYPTLCAYSCVIPYDQYAYFAKELSAQRINQSDNGDNSDETEFDNQTIFDYPLSKLYGNELFMGSNLFGVQKSDTLYKNHSKITHVGSIVLWYSFNVDTRKRKELLRKVTVQLFELSKIDDTTTFIKFNIFGDEIANSEMIRGAYEATKLMIIGFFLLLGFVFFVVWHKLRAKKVPVVVLAAVLSPFLAATVSFAIIAWIQFPFYSIMCVTPFLILGIGVDDAFIMLQSWCLYNTVPSKKDRLTRVFIEIGPSISITSITNMVAFGIGYLTPTPQMSLFCLSTSIACFVDYILTFTLFAPVLYINSGDEQCYIPAKKSIDQMNDDFIHWYSKFICSWKGKILALLFLILLYSLSIFGVMTMKSTFEPAKAFPSDSPLASSLNGVKLAFSEFSPLQIIVNKAPNISDQQEYSAFYEMVTSLESVPNSYGRQWTLLFLKAYEMFDQKIFSFLHAFGFSGQNHYIPSYDNLGYFLRQIRNPPMIKTKQNENGIEVLSSFIMTIVAHNLTEWANRAIYVDQCRSIVNNYPQFNSSIRDGDAAILDLILTVKMDLVGSIAVTVFCMAIVCIFFIVDKIGVFVVTLIISSICFTLVGSLSWWGADMDPVTMVDVLIATGFSVDYTAHIAFKFYKVEGSNHQRIKQALQEMSGPMLQAGISTVLCMLPLIFVPTYAILAFAKTVFLVVALGLIHGIFILPVLLTTLSYRRQL
;
A
#
# COMPACT_ATOMS: atom_id res chain seq x y z
N MET A 1 10.21 15.94 -26.38
CA MET A 1 11.04 17.16 -26.41
C MET A 1 12.35 16.81 -25.72
N HIS A 2 13.45 16.80 -26.47
CA HIS A 2 14.79 16.46 -25.98
C HIS A 2 15.29 17.57 -25.04
N GLY A 3 15.51 17.24 -23.76
CA GLY A 3 16.12 18.13 -22.77
C GLY A 3 17.53 17.64 -22.43
N ASP A 4 18.49 18.54 -22.55
CA ASP A 4 19.92 18.41 -22.21
C ASP A 4 20.15 17.66 -20.89
N GLY A 5 20.96 16.60 -20.94
CA GLY A 5 21.44 15.84 -19.77
C GLY A 5 22.57 16.56 -19.02
N ARG A 6 22.28 17.71 -18.42
CA ARG A 6 23.16 18.35 -17.44
C ARG A 6 22.71 17.99 -16.02
N ASP A 7 23.49 17.18 -15.32
CA ASP A 7 23.28 16.85 -13.92
C ASP A 7 23.60 18.07 -13.03
N TYR A 8 22.56 18.76 -12.55
CA TYR A 8 22.69 19.88 -11.61
C TYR A 8 22.72 19.37 -10.15
N PRO A 9 23.51 19.98 -9.25
CA PRO A 9 23.51 19.60 -7.85
C PRO A 9 22.13 19.84 -7.21
N THR A 10 21.59 18.82 -6.55
CA THR A 10 20.26 18.88 -5.90
C THR A 10 20.43 19.10 -4.39
N LEU A 11 19.73 20.10 -3.84
CA LEU A 11 19.66 20.39 -2.41
C LEU A 11 18.32 19.88 -1.85
N CYS A 12 18.36 18.93 -0.93
CA CYS A 12 17.16 18.37 -0.30
C CYS A 12 17.11 18.77 1.19
N ALA A 13 16.04 19.41 1.63
CA ALA A 13 15.76 19.66 3.05
C ALA A 13 14.78 18.61 3.58
N TYR A 14 15.19 17.87 4.60
CA TYR A 14 14.35 16.87 5.28
C TYR A 14 13.89 17.42 6.62
N SER A 15 12.58 17.54 6.80
CA SER A 15 11.96 17.80 8.10
C SER A 15 11.28 16.51 8.57
N CYS A 16 11.84 15.85 9.58
CA CYS A 16 11.19 14.68 10.18
C CYS A 16 10.94 14.92 11.67
N VAL A 17 9.79 14.48 12.16
CA VAL A 17 9.46 14.50 13.58
C VAL A 17 10.02 13.22 14.20
N ILE A 18 11.31 13.23 14.54
CA ILE A 18 11.97 12.13 15.26
C ILE A 18 12.40 12.63 16.64
N PRO A 19 12.21 11.85 17.74
CA PRO A 19 12.71 12.23 19.04
C PRO A 19 14.23 12.13 19.02
N TYR A 20 14.90 13.28 19.01
CA TYR A 20 16.33 13.46 19.30
C TYR A 20 17.27 12.49 18.55
N ASP A 21 17.52 12.76 17.27
CA ASP A 21 18.54 12.03 16.51
C ASP A 21 19.94 12.61 16.69
N GLN A 22 20.90 11.69 16.73
CA GLN A 22 22.36 11.78 16.94
C GLN A 22 23.08 12.92 16.20
N TYR A 23 22.47 13.51 15.17
CA TYR A 23 23.06 14.55 14.33
C TYR A 23 23.20 15.90 15.02
N ALA A 24 22.32 16.21 15.97
CA ALA A 24 22.44 17.43 16.77
C ALA A 24 23.69 17.44 17.68
N TYR A 25 24.27 16.26 17.93
CA TYR A 25 25.44 16.09 18.79
C TYR A 25 26.71 16.65 18.16
N PHE A 26 27.00 16.28 16.90
CA PHE A 26 28.15 16.80 16.16
C PHE A 26 27.99 18.27 15.75
N ALA A 27 26.77 18.71 15.42
CA ALA A 27 26.52 20.11 15.08
C ALA A 27 26.59 21.03 16.32
N LYS A 28 26.21 20.56 17.52
CA LYS A 28 26.35 21.34 18.76
C LYS A 28 27.81 21.54 19.16
N GLU A 29 28.68 20.57 18.90
CA GLU A 29 30.10 20.63 19.24
C GLU A 29 30.82 21.77 18.49
N LEU A 30 30.48 21.97 17.22
CA LEU A 30 30.95 23.10 16.40
C LEU A 30 30.39 24.46 16.83
N SER A 31 29.13 24.52 17.25
CA SER A 31 28.52 25.78 17.74
C SER A 31 29.02 26.20 19.13
N ALA A 32 29.34 25.22 19.98
CA ALA A 32 29.80 25.45 21.35
C ALA A 32 31.25 25.96 21.42
N GLN A 33 32.09 25.59 20.45
CA GLN A 33 33.48 26.05 20.39
C GLN A 33 33.62 27.43 19.73
N ARG A 34 32.73 27.81 18.78
CA ARG A 34 32.72 29.15 18.17
C ARG A 34 32.42 30.29 19.15
N ILE A 35 31.56 30.06 20.15
CA ILE A 35 31.16 31.11 21.09
C ILE A 35 32.29 31.45 22.10
N ASN A 36 33.27 30.57 22.30
CA ASN A 36 34.37 30.81 23.23
C ASN A 36 35.66 31.33 22.58
N GLN A 37 35.74 31.39 21.23
CA GLN A 37 36.95 31.84 20.52
C GLN A 37 36.76 33.11 19.70
N SER A 38 35.53 33.58 19.44
CA SER A 38 35.31 34.80 18.66
C SER A 38 35.36 36.11 19.46
N ASP A 39 35.64 36.07 20.77
CA ASP A 39 35.68 37.25 21.64
C ASP A 39 37.10 37.80 21.92
N ASN A 40 38.14 37.18 21.37
CA ASN A 40 39.51 37.73 21.43
C ASN A 40 39.91 38.29 20.07
N GLY A 41 39.73 39.60 19.92
CA GLY A 41 40.07 40.36 18.72
C GLY A 41 41.56 40.60 18.56
N ASP A 42 42.27 39.64 17.98
CA ASP A 42 43.62 39.85 17.45
C ASP A 42 43.69 39.46 15.97
N ASN A 43 43.90 40.48 15.12
CA ASN A 43 43.95 40.40 13.66
C ASN A 43 45.36 40.04 13.14
N SER A 44 46.00 39.04 13.74
CA SER A 44 47.31 38.55 13.30
C SER A 44 47.36 37.03 13.44
N ASP A 45 47.61 36.34 12.32
CA ASP A 45 47.80 34.88 12.15
C ASP A 45 46.65 34.10 11.47
N GLU A 46 46.05 34.68 10.43
CA GLU A 46 45.15 33.94 9.50
C GLU A 46 45.83 32.75 8.78
N THR A 47 47.16 32.64 8.81
CA THR A 47 47.92 31.58 8.12
C THR A 47 48.17 30.31 8.97
N GLU A 48 47.99 30.34 10.29
CA GLU A 48 48.23 29.16 11.14
C GLU A 48 46.95 28.35 11.42
N PHE A 49 45.78 28.98 11.30
CA PHE A 49 44.47 28.34 11.49
C PHE A 49 44.07 27.36 10.37
N ASP A 50 44.64 27.50 9.16
CA ASP A 50 44.28 26.70 7.98
C ASP A 50 44.91 25.29 7.93
N ASN A 51 45.93 25.01 8.74
CA ASN A 51 46.61 23.70 8.70
C ASN A 51 45.84 22.57 9.40
N GLN A 52 44.77 22.86 10.13
CA GLN A 52 44.01 21.87 10.90
C GLN A 52 42.66 21.46 10.27
N THR A 53 42.33 22.01 9.10
CA THR A 53 41.04 21.84 8.42
C THR A 53 41.23 21.10 7.10
N ILE A 54 41.23 19.77 7.13
CA ILE A 54 41.28 18.94 5.92
C ILE A 54 39.89 18.42 5.62
N PHE A 55 39.28 18.93 4.55
CA PHE A 55 38.01 18.45 4.02
C PHE A 55 38.19 17.15 3.24
N ASP A 56 38.01 16.04 3.94
CA ASP A 56 37.99 14.69 3.38
C ASP A 56 36.59 14.05 3.58
N TYR A 57 36.36 12.92 2.93
CA TYR A 57 35.11 12.16 3.01
C TYR A 57 35.43 10.68 3.28
N PRO A 58 34.65 9.97 4.10
CA PRO A 58 33.46 10.41 4.81
C PRO A 58 33.77 11.16 6.12
N LEU A 59 35.02 11.13 6.59
CA LEU A 59 35.47 11.81 7.80
C LEU A 59 36.35 12.98 7.41
N SER A 60 35.93 14.19 7.75
CA SER A 60 36.69 15.42 7.61
C SER A 60 37.35 15.76 8.95
N LYS A 61 38.57 16.30 8.94
CA LYS A 61 39.21 16.80 10.17
C LYS A 61 39.02 18.31 10.23
N LEU A 62 38.21 18.78 11.18
CA LEU A 62 37.94 20.18 11.40
C LEU A 62 38.34 20.55 12.82
N TYR A 63 39.32 21.44 12.97
CA TYR A 63 39.82 21.91 14.27
C TYR A 63 40.24 20.76 15.20
N GLY A 64 40.88 19.73 14.64
CA GLY A 64 41.32 18.54 15.38
C GLY A 64 40.22 17.50 15.67
N ASN A 65 38.95 17.79 15.35
CA ASN A 65 37.84 16.87 15.53
C ASN A 65 37.49 16.17 14.21
N GLU A 66 37.19 14.87 14.28
CA GLU A 66 36.70 14.10 13.13
C GLU A 66 35.20 14.32 12.96
N LEU A 67 34.80 14.97 11.87
CA LEU A 67 33.41 15.20 11.50
C LEU A 67 33.00 14.22 10.41
N PHE A 68 31.94 13.46 10.67
CA PHE A 68 31.34 12.59 9.67
C PHE A 68 30.47 13.41 8.69
N MET A 69 30.94 13.53 7.45
CA MET A 69 30.29 14.25 6.34
C MET A 69 29.35 13.36 5.51
N GLY A 70 29.44 12.03 5.70
CA GLY A 70 28.68 11.03 4.93
C GLY A 70 27.16 11.08 5.09
N SER A 71 26.65 11.85 6.07
CA SER A 71 25.21 12.05 6.26
C SER A 71 24.62 13.16 5.40
N ASN A 72 25.45 14.08 4.89
CA ASN A 72 24.98 15.32 4.27
C ASN A 72 25.40 15.44 2.80
N LEU A 73 26.54 14.87 2.41
CA LEU A 73 27.08 14.96 1.06
C LEU A 73 26.99 13.61 0.34
N PHE A 74 26.43 13.61 -0.86
CA PHE A 74 26.17 12.42 -1.67
C PHE A 74 26.65 12.58 -3.12
N GLY A 75 27.03 11.48 -3.75
CA GLY A 75 27.68 11.49 -5.06
C GLY A 75 29.07 12.11 -4.99
N VAL A 76 29.80 11.84 -3.89
CA VAL A 76 31.07 12.52 -3.59
C VAL A 76 32.21 11.87 -4.38
N GLN A 77 32.82 12.62 -5.30
CA GLN A 77 34.07 12.23 -5.94
C GLN A 77 35.25 12.88 -5.21
N LYS A 78 36.33 12.13 -5.07
CA LYS A 78 37.56 12.57 -4.40
C LYS A 78 38.75 12.51 -5.35
N SER A 79 39.67 13.45 -5.17
CA SER A 79 41.01 13.40 -5.74
C SER A 79 41.97 12.76 -4.74
N ASP A 80 42.96 12.02 -5.24
CA ASP A 80 44.07 11.52 -4.42
C ASP A 80 44.97 12.67 -3.92
N THR A 81 44.96 13.81 -4.63
CA THR A 81 45.73 15.01 -4.28
C THR A 81 44.88 16.03 -3.53
N LEU A 82 45.47 16.63 -2.49
CA LEU A 82 44.86 17.73 -1.76
C LEU A 82 44.91 19.00 -2.61
N TYR A 83 43.76 19.61 -2.89
CA TYR A 83 43.71 20.90 -3.59
C TYR A 83 44.20 22.04 -2.69
N LYS A 84 44.53 23.19 -3.31
CA LYS A 84 44.94 24.41 -2.60
C LYS A 84 43.94 24.87 -1.53
N ASN A 85 42.67 24.49 -1.66
CA ASN A 85 41.61 24.84 -0.71
C ASN A 85 41.45 23.80 0.42
N HIS A 86 42.49 23.00 0.70
CA HIS A 86 42.49 21.97 1.75
C HIS A 86 41.35 20.94 1.65
N SER A 87 40.85 20.69 0.43
CA SER A 87 39.80 19.72 0.15
C SER A 87 40.32 18.63 -0.77
N LYS A 88 39.93 17.39 -0.51
CA LYS A 88 40.05 16.27 -1.47
C LYS A 88 38.78 16.06 -2.30
N ILE A 89 37.67 16.72 -1.93
CA ILE A 89 36.38 16.55 -2.61
C ILE A 89 36.37 17.37 -3.91
N THR A 90 36.15 16.71 -5.05
CA THR A 90 36.09 17.34 -6.39
C THR A 90 34.67 17.61 -6.86
N HIS A 91 33.73 16.74 -6.51
CA HIS A 91 32.34 16.80 -6.95
C HIS A 91 31.43 16.29 -5.84
N VAL A 92 30.24 16.91 -5.73
CA VAL A 92 29.14 16.48 -4.87
C VAL A 92 27.88 16.54 -5.71
N GLY A 93 27.20 15.40 -5.89
CA GLY A 93 25.98 15.32 -6.69
C GLY A 93 24.75 15.82 -5.96
N SER A 94 24.64 15.60 -4.65
CA SER A 94 23.49 16.05 -3.84
C SER A 94 23.88 16.40 -2.41
N ILE A 95 23.20 17.40 -1.86
CA ILE A 95 23.37 17.83 -0.47
C ILE A 95 22.04 17.65 0.24
N VAL A 96 22.03 16.93 1.37
CA VAL A 96 20.85 16.78 2.22
C VAL A 96 21.05 17.52 3.53
N LEU A 97 20.07 18.34 3.90
CA LEU A 97 20.02 19.06 5.16
C LEU A 97 18.92 18.46 6.04
N TRP A 98 19.33 17.86 7.15
CA TRP A 98 18.43 17.23 8.12
C TRP A 98 18.00 18.24 9.19
N TYR A 99 16.70 18.49 9.28
CA TYR A 99 16.07 19.32 10.30
C TYR A 99 15.19 18.46 11.20
N SER A 100 15.62 18.29 12.45
CA SER A 100 14.85 17.59 13.49
C SER A 100 14.22 18.60 14.44
N PHE A 101 12.90 18.49 14.63
CA PHE A 101 12.15 19.39 15.50
C PHE A 101 11.57 18.64 16.70
N ASN A 102 11.65 19.25 17.89
CA ASN A 102 10.99 18.71 19.07
C ASN A 102 9.53 19.22 19.16
N VAL A 103 8.57 18.30 19.08
CA VAL A 103 7.13 18.58 18.91
C VAL A 103 6.29 18.03 20.09
N ASP A 104 6.69 18.35 21.32
CA ASP A 104 6.02 17.84 22.54
C ASP A 104 4.59 18.39 22.77
N THR A 105 4.19 19.46 22.09
CA THR A 105 2.90 20.14 22.33
C THR A 105 2.09 20.28 21.06
N ARG A 106 0.75 20.22 21.19
CA ARG A 106 -0.19 20.41 20.07
C ARG A 106 0.05 21.74 19.34
N LYS A 107 0.36 22.81 20.07
CA LYS A 107 0.70 24.13 19.51
C LYS A 107 1.98 24.09 18.67
N ARG A 108 3.03 23.42 19.13
CA ARG A 108 4.27 23.23 18.36
C ARG A 108 4.02 22.38 17.11
N LYS A 109 3.17 21.34 17.20
CA LYS A 109 2.79 20.51 16.05
C LYS A 109 2.09 21.34 14.98
N GLU A 110 1.13 22.16 15.37
CA GLU A 110 0.42 23.02 14.42
C GLU A 110 1.33 24.09 13.81
N LEU A 111 2.26 24.67 14.59
CA LEU A 111 3.25 25.61 14.07
C LEU A 111 4.18 24.94 13.07
N LEU A 112 4.72 23.76 13.39
CA LEU A 112 5.57 22.99 12.48
C LEU A 112 4.84 22.71 11.18
N ARG A 113 3.60 22.20 11.24
CA ARG A 113 2.75 21.96 10.07
C ARG A 113 2.59 23.21 9.21
N LYS A 114 2.29 24.37 9.82
CA LYS A 114 2.14 25.63 9.09
C LYS A 114 3.43 26.03 8.38
N VAL A 115 4.56 25.98 9.10
CA VAL A 115 5.87 26.36 8.56
C VAL A 115 6.30 25.40 7.44
N THR A 116 6.19 24.09 7.63
CA THR A 116 6.62 23.10 6.61
C THR A 116 5.78 23.19 5.35
N VAL A 117 4.46 23.36 5.47
CA VAL A 117 3.58 23.52 4.30
C VAL A 117 3.87 24.85 3.59
N GLN A 118 4.09 25.94 4.32
CA GLN A 118 4.48 27.22 3.70
C GLN A 118 5.82 27.13 2.97
N LEU A 119 6.81 26.48 3.57
CA LEU A 119 8.11 26.23 2.93
C LEU A 119 7.97 25.36 1.69
N PHE A 120 7.09 24.36 1.71
CA PHE A 120 6.78 23.55 0.54
C PHE A 120 6.14 24.36 -0.59
N GLU A 121 5.17 25.22 -0.27
CA GLU A 121 4.57 26.11 -1.28
C GLU A 121 5.60 27.10 -1.85
N LEU A 122 6.50 27.62 -1.02
CA LEU A 122 7.63 28.44 -1.50
C LEU A 122 8.59 27.64 -2.39
N SER A 123 8.83 26.36 -2.08
CA SER A 123 9.69 25.49 -2.87
C SER A 123 9.12 25.16 -4.25
N LYS A 124 7.80 25.24 -4.43
CA LYS A 124 7.13 25.04 -5.73
C LYS A 124 7.36 26.20 -6.71
N ILE A 125 7.78 27.35 -6.21
CA ILE A 125 8.11 28.51 -7.04
C ILE A 125 9.49 28.23 -7.63
N ASP A 126 9.53 27.48 -8.74
CA ASP A 126 10.71 26.90 -9.43
C ASP A 126 11.81 27.90 -9.86
N ASP A 127 11.69 29.19 -9.52
CA ASP A 127 12.47 30.29 -10.11
C ASP A 127 13.51 30.95 -9.21
N THR A 128 13.83 30.41 -8.02
CA THR A 128 14.78 31.13 -7.15
C THR A 128 16.24 31.04 -7.61
N THR A 129 16.67 29.94 -8.25
CA THR A 129 18.05 29.80 -8.76
C THR A 129 18.13 28.84 -9.95
N THR A 130 18.82 29.24 -11.03
CA THR A 130 19.10 28.38 -12.20
C THR A 130 20.14 27.28 -11.95
N PHE A 131 20.82 27.30 -10.79
CA PHE A 131 21.96 26.43 -10.50
C PHE A 131 21.68 25.34 -9.46
N ILE A 132 20.65 25.51 -8.63
CA ILE A 132 20.36 24.61 -7.51
C ILE A 132 18.89 24.21 -7.58
N LYS A 133 18.64 22.90 -7.65
CA LYS A 133 17.29 22.37 -7.48
C LYS A 133 17.03 22.16 -6.00
N PHE A 134 16.09 22.91 -5.43
CA PHE A 134 15.70 22.78 -4.02
C PHE A 134 14.46 21.89 -3.87
N ASN A 135 14.58 20.83 -3.08
CA ASN A 135 13.45 19.98 -2.73
C ASN A 135 13.28 19.97 -1.21
N ILE A 136 12.03 19.91 -0.74
CA ILE A 136 11.73 19.75 0.68
C ILE A 136 10.81 18.54 0.89
N PHE A 137 11.13 17.73 1.89
CA PHE A 137 10.34 16.59 2.31
C PHE A 137 10.00 16.71 3.80
N GLY A 138 8.79 16.29 4.17
CA GLY A 138 8.43 16.11 5.56
C GLY A 138 7.04 15.52 5.75
N ASP A 139 6.81 14.92 6.92
CA ASP A 139 5.63 14.10 7.21
C ASP A 139 4.31 14.86 7.02
N GLU A 140 4.26 16.13 7.45
CA GLU A 140 3.07 16.98 7.31
C GLU A 140 2.84 17.41 5.85
N ILE A 141 3.90 17.54 5.05
CA ILE A 141 3.81 17.82 3.61
C ILE A 141 3.27 16.59 2.88
N ALA A 142 3.83 15.41 3.20
CA ALA A 142 3.36 14.12 2.69
C ALA A 142 1.86 13.93 2.97
N ASN A 143 1.42 14.17 4.20
CA ASN A 143 -0.01 14.10 4.56
C ASN A 143 -0.87 15.10 3.76
N SER A 144 -0.40 16.34 3.55
CA SER A 144 -1.14 17.34 2.76
C SER A 144 -1.30 16.94 1.30
N GLU A 145 -0.27 16.37 0.68
CA GLU A 145 -0.30 15.93 -0.71
C GLU A 145 -1.14 14.66 -0.90
N MET A 146 -1.17 13.75 0.09
CA MET A 146 -2.08 12.61 0.09
C MET A 146 -3.56 13.05 0.13
N ILE A 147 -3.89 14.06 0.94
CA ILE A 147 -5.26 14.61 1.02
C ILE A 147 -5.64 15.31 -0.31
N ARG A 148 -4.69 16.02 -0.95
CA ARG A 148 -4.90 16.62 -2.28
C ARG A 148 -5.33 15.57 -3.30
N GLY A 149 -4.64 14.42 -3.36
CA GLY A 149 -5.01 13.31 -4.24
C GLY A 149 -6.43 12.78 -3.99
N ALA A 150 -6.85 12.70 -2.73
CA ALA A 150 -8.19 12.25 -2.34
C ALA A 150 -9.30 13.22 -2.81
N TYR A 151 -9.04 14.53 -2.71
CA TYR A 151 -9.98 15.56 -3.14
C TYR A 151 -10.16 15.56 -4.66
N GLU A 152 -9.07 15.44 -5.42
CA GLU A 152 -9.12 15.32 -6.89
C GLU A 152 -9.86 14.05 -7.32
N ALA A 153 -9.64 12.92 -6.64
CA ALA A 153 -10.40 11.71 -6.89
C ALA A 153 -11.89 11.93 -6.65
N THR A 154 -12.27 12.52 -5.52
CA THR A 154 -13.68 12.78 -5.19
C THR A 154 -14.37 13.64 -6.26
N LYS A 155 -13.69 14.65 -6.82
CA LYS A 155 -14.21 15.45 -7.95
C LYS A 155 -14.46 14.60 -9.19
N LEU A 156 -13.50 13.76 -9.57
CA LEU A 156 -13.63 12.89 -10.75
C LEU A 156 -14.71 11.82 -10.56
N MET A 157 -14.91 11.33 -9.34
CA MET A 157 -15.97 10.36 -9.04
C MET A 157 -17.38 10.95 -9.19
N ILE A 158 -17.57 12.26 -8.98
CA ILE A 158 -18.85 12.92 -9.27
C ILE A 158 -19.21 12.78 -10.76
N ILE A 159 -18.22 12.85 -11.66
CA ILE A 159 -18.43 12.58 -13.09
C ILE A 159 -18.89 11.13 -13.29
N GLY A 160 -18.26 10.18 -12.60
CA GLY A 160 -18.60 8.75 -12.65
C GLY A 160 -20.03 8.47 -12.18
N PHE A 161 -20.47 9.17 -11.13
CA PHE A 161 -21.85 9.13 -10.66
C PHE A 161 -22.85 9.57 -11.76
N PHE A 162 -22.59 10.68 -12.45
CA PHE A 162 -23.48 11.14 -13.53
C PHE A 162 -23.46 10.21 -14.75
N LEU A 163 -22.30 9.63 -15.10
CA LEU A 163 -22.20 8.62 -16.16
C LEU A 163 -23.02 7.38 -15.83
N LEU A 164 -22.91 6.88 -14.60
CA LEU A 164 -23.69 5.74 -14.13
C LEU A 164 -25.18 6.06 -14.09
N LEU A 165 -25.58 7.23 -13.57
CA LEU A 165 -26.96 7.67 -13.55
C LEU A 165 -27.57 7.72 -14.97
N GLY A 166 -26.81 8.25 -15.94
CA GLY A 166 -27.19 8.26 -17.35
C GLY A 166 -27.36 6.85 -17.94
N PHE A 167 -26.45 5.93 -17.59
CA PHE A 167 -26.52 4.53 -18.02
C PHE A 167 -27.70 3.78 -17.40
N VAL A 168 -27.91 3.90 -16.08
CA VAL A 168 -29.07 3.31 -15.37
C VAL A 168 -30.37 3.84 -15.98
N PHE A 169 -30.46 5.15 -16.23
CA PHE A 169 -31.61 5.75 -16.90
C PHE A 169 -31.85 5.12 -18.27
N PHE A 170 -30.81 4.98 -19.09
CA PHE A 170 -30.92 4.36 -20.43
C PHE A 170 -31.40 2.90 -20.38
N VAL A 171 -30.81 2.08 -19.49
CA VAL A 171 -31.20 0.67 -19.32
C VAL A 171 -32.64 0.54 -18.85
N VAL A 172 -33.06 1.34 -17.86
CA VAL A 172 -34.43 1.32 -17.32
C VAL A 172 -35.43 1.85 -18.34
N TRP A 173 -35.09 2.91 -19.09
CA TRP A 173 -35.92 3.48 -20.16
C TRP A 173 -36.22 2.47 -21.25
N HIS A 174 -35.25 1.62 -21.61
CA HIS A 174 -35.46 0.57 -22.62
C HIS A 174 -36.41 -0.54 -22.13
N LYS A 175 -36.53 -0.76 -20.81
CA LYS A 175 -37.32 -1.84 -20.22
C LYS A 175 -38.71 -1.41 -19.75
N LEU A 176 -38.88 -0.16 -19.33
CA LEU A 176 -40.11 0.35 -18.71
C LEU A 176 -40.72 1.51 -19.51
N ARG A 177 -42.03 1.74 -19.34
CA ARG A 177 -42.68 2.96 -19.87
C ARG A 177 -42.08 4.21 -19.21
N ALA A 178 -41.85 5.26 -20.02
CA ALA A 178 -41.21 6.52 -19.62
C ALA A 178 -41.72 7.11 -18.29
N LYS A 179 -43.04 7.03 -18.01
CA LYS A 179 -43.64 7.56 -16.77
C LYS A 179 -43.13 6.91 -15.47
N LYS A 180 -42.62 5.67 -15.53
CA LYS A 180 -42.17 4.91 -14.34
C LYS A 180 -40.65 4.93 -14.16
N VAL A 181 -39.92 5.27 -15.22
CA VAL A 181 -38.45 5.33 -15.24
C VAL A 181 -37.87 6.15 -14.08
N PRO A 182 -38.28 7.41 -13.82
CA PRO A 182 -37.57 8.24 -12.83
C PRO A 182 -37.64 7.68 -11.41
N VAL A 183 -38.77 7.07 -11.02
CA VAL A 183 -38.93 6.52 -9.66
C VAL A 183 -38.08 5.26 -9.47
N VAL A 184 -38.04 4.38 -10.48
CA VAL A 184 -37.24 3.14 -10.44
C VAL A 184 -35.75 3.46 -10.47
N VAL A 185 -35.31 4.40 -11.32
CA VAL A 185 -33.92 4.88 -11.38
C VAL A 185 -33.51 5.50 -10.04
N LEU A 186 -34.36 6.36 -9.46
CA LEU A 186 -34.09 6.97 -8.16
C LEU A 186 -33.93 5.92 -7.07
N ALA A 187 -34.82 4.92 -7.01
CA ALA A 187 -34.72 3.87 -5.99
C ALA A 187 -33.50 2.96 -6.18
N ALA A 188 -33.14 2.62 -7.43
CA ALA A 188 -31.96 1.82 -7.74
C ALA A 188 -30.65 2.51 -7.33
N VAL A 189 -30.58 3.84 -7.42
CA VAL A 189 -29.40 4.64 -7.03
C VAL A 189 -29.42 5.03 -5.55
N LEU A 190 -30.59 5.29 -5.00
CA LEU A 190 -30.75 5.72 -3.60
C LEU A 190 -30.44 4.59 -2.62
N SER A 191 -30.77 3.34 -2.95
CA SER A 191 -30.50 2.18 -2.08
C SER A 191 -28.99 2.03 -1.77
N PRO A 192 -28.09 1.93 -2.77
CA PRO A 192 -26.65 1.81 -2.49
C PRO A 192 -26.05 3.06 -1.85
N PHE A 193 -26.54 4.24 -2.21
CA PHE A 193 -26.07 5.50 -1.62
C PHE A 193 -26.43 5.62 -0.13
N LEU A 194 -27.64 5.19 0.24
CA LEU A 194 -28.07 5.13 1.63
C LEU A 194 -27.26 4.07 2.40
N ALA A 195 -26.96 2.93 1.79
CA ALA A 195 -26.12 1.89 2.38
C ALA A 195 -24.70 2.40 2.70
N ALA A 196 -24.08 3.11 1.77
CA ALA A 196 -22.80 3.77 2.00
C ALA A 196 -22.88 4.79 3.15
N THR A 197 -23.90 5.65 3.14
CA THR A 197 -24.10 6.66 4.21
C THR A 197 -24.23 6.02 5.60
N VAL A 198 -25.00 4.94 5.71
CA VAL A 198 -25.15 4.17 6.95
C VAL A 198 -23.81 3.56 7.39
N SER A 199 -23.03 3.02 6.46
CA SER A 199 -21.70 2.49 6.78
C SER A 199 -20.77 3.56 7.36
N PHE A 200 -20.67 4.72 6.70
CA PHE A 200 -19.89 5.85 7.22
C PHE A 200 -20.38 6.31 8.60
N ALA A 201 -21.68 6.31 8.84
CA ALA A 201 -22.26 6.65 10.15
C ALA A 201 -21.88 5.63 11.24
N ILE A 202 -21.88 4.33 10.92
CA ILE A 202 -21.45 3.26 11.85
C ILE A 202 -19.96 3.40 12.18
N ILE A 203 -19.11 3.59 11.17
CA ILE A 203 -17.67 3.80 11.36
C ILE A 203 -17.40 5.05 12.23
N ALA A 204 -18.12 6.15 11.97
CA ALA A 204 -18.03 7.37 12.77
C ALA A 204 -18.46 7.13 14.24
N TRP A 205 -19.53 6.36 14.46
CA TRP A 205 -20.00 6.01 15.81
C TRP A 205 -18.94 5.23 16.58
N ILE A 206 -18.28 4.25 15.92
CA ILE A 206 -17.21 3.44 16.52
C ILE A 206 -15.93 4.28 16.80
N GLN A 207 -15.87 5.53 16.32
CA GLN A 207 -14.73 6.45 16.45
C GLN A 207 -13.48 5.99 15.69
N PHE A 208 -13.67 5.23 14.62
CA PHE A 208 -12.58 4.89 13.71
C PHE A 208 -12.19 6.09 12.82
N PRO A 209 -10.89 6.28 12.53
CA PRO A 209 -10.43 7.38 11.70
C PRO A 209 -10.86 7.20 10.23
N PHE A 210 -11.18 8.31 9.57
CA PHE A 210 -11.43 8.32 8.13
C PHE A 210 -10.13 8.48 7.36
N TYR A 211 -9.89 7.57 6.42
CA TYR A 211 -8.75 7.64 5.51
C TYR A 211 -9.18 8.03 4.09
N SER A 212 -8.26 8.66 3.36
CA SER A 212 -8.48 9.19 2.01
C SER A 212 -9.09 8.20 1.02
N ILE A 213 -8.71 6.92 1.09
CA ILE A 213 -9.23 5.89 0.17
C ILE A 213 -10.69 5.53 0.44
N MET A 214 -11.21 5.78 1.64
CA MET A 214 -12.61 5.51 1.98
C MET A 214 -13.56 6.34 1.12
N CYS A 215 -13.13 7.50 0.60
CA CYS A 215 -13.89 8.30 -0.36
C CYS A 215 -14.33 7.50 -1.61
N VAL A 216 -13.67 6.37 -1.90
CA VAL A 216 -14.03 5.48 -3.01
C VAL A 216 -15.28 4.63 -2.71
N THR A 217 -15.54 4.30 -1.44
CA THR A 217 -16.60 3.38 -1.00
C THR A 217 -18.00 3.73 -1.53
N PRO A 218 -18.50 4.98 -1.45
CA PRO A 218 -19.87 5.29 -1.90
C PRO A 218 -20.11 4.99 -3.38
N PHE A 219 -19.11 5.20 -4.22
CA PHE A 219 -19.21 4.98 -5.66
C PHE A 219 -18.98 3.50 -6.01
N LEU A 220 -18.08 2.83 -5.29
CA LEU A 220 -17.89 1.39 -5.40
C LEU A 220 -19.19 0.63 -5.11
N ILE A 221 -19.84 0.97 -3.98
CA ILE A 221 -21.11 0.37 -3.56
C ILE A 221 -22.21 0.70 -4.55
N LEU A 222 -22.20 1.90 -5.14
CA LEU A 222 -23.15 2.24 -6.19
C LEU A 222 -22.99 1.36 -7.44
N GLY A 223 -21.77 1.01 -7.83
CA GLY A 223 -21.53 0.05 -8.92
C GLY A 223 -22.06 -1.36 -8.60
N ILE A 224 -21.81 -1.84 -7.38
CA ILE A 224 -22.22 -3.18 -6.91
C ILE A 224 -23.75 -3.25 -6.76
N GLY A 225 -24.36 -2.33 -6.02
CA GLY A 225 -25.79 -2.41 -5.71
C GLY A 225 -26.73 -2.15 -6.89
N VAL A 226 -26.24 -1.45 -7.92
CA VAL A 226 -26.98 -1.31 -9.19
C VAL A 226 -27.08 -2.64 -9.95
N ASP A 227 -26.13 -3.57 -9.78
CA ASP A 227 -26.19 -4.92 -10.36
C ASP A 227 -27.42 -5.68 -9.87
N ASP A 228 -27.58 -5.78 -8.54
CA ASP A 228 -28.73 -6.44 -7.91
C ASP A 228 -30.06 -5.82 -8.39
N ALA A 229 -30.07 -4.49 -8.58
CA ALA A 229 -31.22 -3.78 -9.11
C ALA A 229 -31.54 -4.17 -10.56
N PHE A 230 -30.53 -4.33 -11.43
CA PHE A 230 -30.71 -4.77 -12.81
C PHE A 230 -31.19 -6.20 -12.92
N ILE A 231 -30.66 -7.12 -12.11
CA ILE A 231 -31.09 -8.53 -12.08
C ILE A 231 -32.56 -8.64 -11.64
N MET A 232 -32.93 -7.89 -10.60
CA MET A 232 -34.31 -7.87 -10.14
C MET A 232 -35.26 -7.22 -11.14
N LEU A 233 -34.86 -6.12 -11.77
CA LEU A 233 -35.65 -5.46 -12.81
C LEU A 233 -35.84 -6.37 -14.03
N GLN A 234 -34.80 -7.07 -14.47
CA GLN A 234 -34.88 -8.02 -15.59
C GLN A 234 -35.88 -9.14 -15.28
N SER A 235 -35.78 -9.75 -14.11
CA SER A 235 -36.65 -10.86 -13.72
C SER A 235 -38.10 -10.41 -13.53
N TRP A 236 -38.30 -9.20 -13.02
CA TRP A 236 -39.63 -8.58 -12.94
C TRP A 236 -40.28 -8.41 -14.31
N CYS A 237 -39.50 -8.00 -15.32
CA CYS A 237 -39.98 -7.89 -16.70
C CYS A 237 -40.22 -9.25 -17.34
N LEU A 238 -39.38 -10.25 -17.08
CA LEU A 238 -39.52 -11.60 -17.64
C LEU A 238 -40.81 -12.29 -17.17
N TYR A 239 -41.19 -12.12 -15.90
CA TYR A 239 -42.41 -12.68 -15.31
C TYR A 239 -43.64 -11.76 -15.45
N ASN A 240 -43.64 -10.86 -16.43
CA ASN A 240 -44.79 -9.97 -16.70
C ASN A 240 -46.09 -10.71 -17.07
N THR A 241 -45.99 -11.98 -17.49
CA THR A 241 -47.12 -12.83 -17.85
C THR A 241 -47.92 -13.30 -16.64
N VAL A 242 -47.35 -13.24 -15.43
CA VAL A 242 -48.06 -13.55 -14.19
C VAL A 242 -48.99 -12.39 -13.84
N PRO A 243 -50.33 -12.59 -13.81
CA PRO A 243 -51.30 -11.50 -13.69
C PRO A 243 -51.34 -10.88 -12.29
N SER A 244 -51.19 -11.71 -11.24
CA SER A 244 -51.15 -11.26 -9.85
C SER A 244 -49.79 -10.66 -9.52
N LYS A 245 -49.76 -9.39 -9.09
CA LYS A 245 -48.52 -8.70 -8.68
C LYS A 245 -47.83 -9.41 -7.53
N LYS A 246 -48.61 -9.94 -6.57
CA LYS A 246 -48.09 -10.67 -5.41
C LYS A 246 -47.40 -11.96 -5.85
N ASP A 247 -48.03 -12.70 -6.75
CA ASP A 247 -47.46 -13.96 -7.26
C ASP A 247 -46.27 -13.69 -8.17
N ARG A 248 -46.28 -12.59 -8.92
CA ARG A 248 -45.12 -12.13 -9.69
C ARG A 248 -43.94 -11.83 -8.78
N LEU A 249 -44.12 -11.01 -7.74
CA LEU A 249 -43.05 -10.70 -6.78
C LEU A 249 -42.51 -11.96 -6.11
N THR A 250 -43.42 -12.85 -5.68
CA THR A 250 -43.05 -14.14 -5.07
C THR A 250 -42.19 -14.97 -6.02
N ARG A 251 -42.58 -15.05 -7.30
CA ARG A 251 -41.83 -15.79 -8.31
C ARG A 251 -40.48 -15.16 -8.62
N VAL A 252 -40.40 -13.83 -8.66
CA VAL A 252 -39.15 -13.09 -8.80
C VAL A 252 -38.21 -13.43 -7.64
N PHE A 253 -38.67 -13.34 -6.39
CA PHE A 253 -37.86 -13.67 -5.22
C PHE A 253 -37.38 -15.12 -5.18
N ILE A 254 -38.24 -16.08 -5.54
CA ILE A 254 -37.86 -17.50 -5.65
C ILE A 254 -36.81 -17.72 -6.76
N GLU A 255 -36.83 -16.88 -7.81
CA GLU A 255 -35.91 -17.00 -8.93
C GLU A 255 -34.54 -16.40 -8.63
N ILE A 256 -34.51 -15.14 -8.18
CA ILE A 256 -33.27 -14.37 -8.05
C ILE A 256 -32.75 -14.26 -6.61
N GLY A 257 -33.61 -14.45 -5.61
CA GLY A 257 -33.28 -14.23 -4.20
C GLY A 257 -32.04 -14.99 -3.75
N PRO A 258 -31.92 -16.32 -4.03
CA PRO A 258 -30.71 -17.08 -3.74
C PRO A 258 -29.49 -16.52 -4.46
N SER A 259 -29.64 -16.08 -5.71
CA SER A 259 -28.51 -15.62 -6.52
C SER A 259 -27.95 -14.29 -6.03
N ILE A 260 -28.82 -13.32 -5.72
CA ILE A 260 -28.44 -12.04 -5.08
C ILE A 260 -27.85 -12.30 -3.70
N SER A 261 -28.40 -13.26 -2.95
CA SER A 261 -27.86 -13.59 -1.62
C SER A 261 -26.44 -14.17 -1.70
N ILE A 262 -26.13 -15.00 -2.71
CA ILE A 262 -24.75 -15.49 -2.92
C ILE A 262 -23.82 -14.30 -3.12
N THR A 263 -24.10 -13.44 -4.10
CA THR A 263 -23.23 -12.33 -4.50
C THR A 263 -23.02 -11.33 -3.36
N SER A 264 -24.09 -10.90 -2.69
CA SER A 264 -23.96 -9.95 -1.59
C SER A 264 -23.24 -10.54 -0.36
N ILE A 265 -23.48 -11.81 -0.01
CA ILE A 265 -22.77 -12.47 1.09
C ILE A 265 -21.30 -12.68 0.74
N THR A 266 -20.98 -13.10 -0.49
CA THR A 266 -19.58 -13.25 -0.91
C THR A 266 -18.85 -11.92 -0.93
N ASN A 267 -19.50 -10.84 -1.38
CA ASN A 267 -18.92 -9.49 -1.32
C ASN A 267 -18.69 -9.06 0.13
N MET A 268 -19.69 -9.22 1.01
CA MET A 268 -19.54 -8.94 2.46
C MET A 268 -18.36 -9.70 3.07
N VAL A 269 -18.22 -11.00 2.79
CA VAL A 269 -17.15 -11.85 3.34
C VAL A 269 -15.79 -11.49 2.73
N ALA A 270 -15.71 -11.24 1.42
CA ALA A 270 -14.45 -10.85 0.76
C ALA A 270 -13.91 -9.54 1.33
N PHE A 271 -14.77 -8.50 1.42
CA PHE A 271 -14.41 -7.25 2.08
C PHE A 271 -14.15 -7.44 3.58
N GLY A 272 -14.88 -8.34 4.25
CA GLY A 272 -14.67 -8.67 5.66
C GLY A 272 -13.28 -9.28 5.93
N ILE A 273 -12.83 -10.20 5.08
CA ILE A 273 -11.47 -10.76 5.13
C ILE A 273 -10.43 -9.66 4.89
N GLY A 274 -10.74 -8.67 4.04
CA GLY A 274 -9.87 -7.53 3.78
C GLY A 274 -9.58 -6.65 5.00
N TYR A 275 -10.40 -6.73 6.05
CA TYR A 275 -10.11 -6.07 7.33
C TYR A 275 -8.84 -6.64 8.01
N LEU A 276 -8.46 -7.89 7.72
CA LEU A 276 -7.27 -8.53 8.28
C LEU A 276 -5.95 -8.07 7.62
N THR A 277 -6.03 -7.18 6.62
CA THR A 277 -4.85 -6.60 5.98
C THR A 277 -4.04 -5.79 7.01
N PRO A 278 -2.69 -5.91 7.05
CA PRO A 278 -1.87 -5.23 8.05
C PRO A 278 -1.91 -3.70 7.97
N THR A 279 -2.35 -3.12 6.84
CA THR A 279 -2.41 -1.66 6.66
C THR A 279 -3.72 -1.08 7.21
N PRO A 280 -3.68 -0.17 8.20
CA PRO A 280 -4.89 0.41 8.80
C PRO A 280 -5.80 1.13 7.79
N GLN A 281 -5.21 1.73 6.76
CA GLN A 281 -5.94 2.45 5.73
C GLN A 281 -6.82 1.52 4.88
N MET A 282 -6.28 0.36 4.49
CA MET A 282 -7.00 -0.60 3.66
C MET A 282 -7.96 -1.45 4.49
N SER A 283 -7.58 -1.85 5.70
CA SER A 283 -8.47 -2.61 6.59
C SER A 283 -9.76 -1.86 6.88
N LEU A 284 -9.70 -0.57 7.24
CA LEU A 284 -10.91 0.24 7.48
C LEU A 284 -11.73 0.50 6.22
N PHE A 285 -11.09 0.64 5.06
CA PHE A 285 -11.78 0.73 3.78
C PHE A 285 -12.56 -0.56 3.47
N CYS A 286 -11.94 -1.72 3.67
CA CYS A 286 -12.55 -3.02 3.53
C CYS A 286 -13.71 -3.22 4.51
N LEU A 287 -13.53 -2.84 5.79
CA LEU A 287 -14.60 -2.90 6.80
C LEU A 287 -15.80 -2.02 6.42
N SER A 288 -15.54 -0.77 6.05
CA SER A 288 -16.59 0.18 5.62
C SER A 288 -17.35 -0.37 4.40
N THR A 289 -16.64 -0.94 3.44
CA THR A 289 -17.25 -1.49 2.23
C THR A 289 -18.04 -2.78 2.53
N SER A 290 -17.53 -3.64 3.42
CA SER A 290 -18.24 -4.85 3.89
C SER A 290 -19.58 -4.51 4.55
N ILE A 291 -19.59 -3.53 5.46
CA ILE A 291 -20.81 -3.04 6.11
C ILE A 291 -21.76 -2.45 5.07
N ALA A 292 -21.25 -1.66 4.12
CA ALA A 292 -22.09 -1.07 3.08
C ALA A 292 -22.71 -2.13 2.15
N CYS A 293 -21.98 -3.17 1.75
CA CYS A 293 -22.53 -4.31 0.98
C CYS A 293 -23.64 -5.03 1.75
N PHE A 294 -23.48 -5.25 3.05
CA PHE A 294 -24.49 -5.90 3.86
C PHE A 294 -25.76 -5.05 4.01
N VAL A 295 -25.60 -3.74 4.23
CA VAL A 295 -26.75 -2.82 4.31
C VAL A 295 -27.45 -2.70 2.96
N ASP A 296 -26.68 -2.66 1.86
CA ASP A 296 -27.23 -2.60 0.51
C ASP A 296 -28.05 -3.85 0.17
N TYR A 297 -27.57 -5.05 0.54
CA TYR A 297 -28.35 -6.29 0.45
C TYR A 297 -29.71 -6.18 1.14
N ILE A 298 -29.75 -5.67 2.37
CA ILE A 298 -31.01 -5.47 3.10
C ILE A 298 -31.91 -4.49 2.34
N LEU A 299 -31.37 -3.33 1.93
CA LEU A 299 -32.12 -2.29 1.25
C LEU A 299 -32.62 -2.72 -0.14
N THR A 300 -31.91 -3.59 -0.86
CA THR A 300 -32.37 -4.18 -2.12
C THR A 300 -33.71 -4.89 -1.94
N PHE A 301 -33.87 -5.69 -0.88
CA PHE A 301 -35.12 -6.39 -0.60
C PHE A 301 -36.16 -5.55 0.15
N THR A 302 -35.75 -4.60 1.02
CA THR A 302 -36.69 -3.83 1.86
C THR A 302 -37.09 -2.48 1.27
N LEU A 303 -36.33 -1.92 0.33
CA LEU A 303 -36.58 -0.62 -0.29
C LEU A 303 -36.81 -0.76 -1.79
N PHE A 304 -35.86 -1.33 -2.53
CA PHE A 304 -35.95 -1.38 -4.00
C PHE A 304 -37.07 -2.32 -4.48
N ALA A 305 -37.20 -3.53 -3.91
CA ALA A 305 -38.26 -4.47 -4.29
C ALA A 305 -39.69 -3.93 -4.03
N PRO A 306 -40.03 -3.33 -2.88
CA PRO A 306 -41.33 -2.69 -2.67
C PRO A 306 -41.59 -1.51 -3.63
N VAL A 307 -40.58 -0.70 -3.94
CA VAL A 307 -40.74 0.40 -4.92
C VAL A 307 -41.08 -0.16 -6.30
N LEU A 308 -40.44 -1.25 -6.71
CA LEU A 308 -40.74 -1.94 -7.97
C LEU A 308 -42.18 -2.50 -7.98
N TYR A 309 -42.60 -3.13 -6.88
CA TYR A 309 -43.96 -3.64 -6.70
C TYR A 309 -45.02 -2.53 -6.83
N ILE A 310 -44.85 -1.42 -6.12
CA ILE A 310 -45.79 -0.27 -6.11
C ILE A 310 -45.84 0.43 -7.48
N ASN A 311 -44.70 0.54 -8.17
CA ASN A 311 -44.64 1.24 -9.46
C ASN A 311 -45.14 0.43 -10.65
N SER A 312 -45.35 -0.88 -10.47
CA SER A 312 -46.00 -1.71 -11.48
C SER A 312 -47.48 -1.35 -11.60
N GLY A 313 -47.90 -0.82 -12.75
CA GLY A 313 -49.33 -0.62 -13.06
C GLY A 313 -50.04 -1.97 -13.25
N ASP A 314 -51.37 -1.95 -13.23
CA ASP A 314 -52.18 -3.16 -13.57
C ASP A 314 -52.13 -3.49 -15.07
N GLU A 315 -51.66 -2.56 -15.89
CA GLU A 315 -51.49 -2.72 -17.33
C GLU A 315 -50.18 -3.45 -17.65
N GLN A 316 -50.25 -4.39 -18.61
CA GLN A 316 -49.14 -5.16 -19.17
C GLN A 316 -47.85 -4.32 -19.27
N CYS A 317 -46.90 -4.59 -18.36
CA CYS A 317 -45.52 -4.07 -18.43
C CYS A 317 -44.78 -4.77 -19.58
N TYR A 318 -45.17 -4.47 -20.82
CA TYR A 318 -44.37 -4.71 -22.03
C TYR A 318 -45.02 -4.01 -23.23
N ILE A 319 -44.27 -3.13 -23.89
CA ILE A 319 -44.34 -3.00 -25.34
C ILE A 319 -43.08 -3.73 -25.80
N PRO A 320 -43.15 -4.80 -26.60
CA PRO A 320 -41.95 -5.29 -27.26
C PRO A 320 -41.42 -4.14 -28.08
N ALA A 321 -40.28 -3.60 -27.70
CA ALA A 321 -39.48 -2.78 -28.59
C ALA A 321 -38.99 -3.71 -29.72
N LYS A 322 -39.83 -3.87 -30.75
CA LYS A 322 -39.59 -4.60 -32.01
C LYS A 322 -39.20 -6.07 -31.82
N LYS A 323 -40.11 -6.99 -32.20
CA LYS A 323 -39.86 -8.45 -32.37
C LYS A 323 -38.53 -8.78 -33.07
N SER A 324 -38.00 -7.89 -33.91
CA SER A 324 -36.73 -8.10 -34.60
C SER A 324 -35.50 -8.16 -33.69
N ILE A 325 -35.46 -7.44 -32.56
CA ILE A 325 -34.27 -7.41 -31.68
C ILE A 325 -34.26 -8.65 -30.78
N ASP A 326 -35.41 -9.02 -30.21
CA ASP A 326 -35.52 -10.21 -29.36
C ASP A 326 -35.31 -11.51 -30.17
N GLN A 327 -35.80 -11.57 -31.42
CA GLN A 327 -35.53 -12.71 -32.30
C GLN A 327 -34.04 -12.83 -32.67
N MET A 328 -33.39 -11.70 -33.01
CA MET A 328 -31.97 -11.71 -33.35
C MET A 328 -31.10 -12.11 -32.15
N ASN A 329 -31.49 -11.71 -30.94
CA ASN A 329 -30.83 -12.11 -29.70
C ASN A 329 -31.04 -13.60 -29.40
N ASP A 330 -32.26 -14.12 -29.57
CA ASP A 330 -32.56 -15.54 -29.38
C ASP A 330 -31.84 -16.44 -30.38
N ASP A 331 -31.76 -16.04 -31.65
CA ASP A 331 -31.02 -16.74 -32.70
C ASP A 331 -29.51 -16.75 -32.39
N PHE A 332 -28.96 -15.61 -31.97
CA PHE A 332 -27.56 -15.51 -31.55
C PHE A 332 -27.27 -16.41 -30.35
N ILE A 333 -28.10 -16.37 -29.30
CA ILE A 333 -27.90 -17.18 -28.10
C ILE A 333 -28.08 -18.67 -28.41
N HIS A 334 -28.98 -19.04 -29.32
CA HIS A 334 -29.12 -20.41 -29.78
C HIS A 334 -27.87 -20.89 -30.53
N TRP A 335 -27.34 -20.08 -31.46
CA TRP A 335 -26.10 -20.37 -32.16
C TRP A 335 -24.91 -20.46 -31.18
N TYR A 336 -24.80 -19.52 -30.25
CA TYR A 336 -23.72 -19.43 -29.28
C TYR A 336 -23.73 -20.60 -28.29
N SER A 337 -24.91 -20.97 -27.77
CA SER A 337 -25.07 -22.15 -26.89
C SER A 337 -24.74 -23.46 -27.63
N LYS A 338 -25.04 -23.56 -28.93
CA LYS A 338 -24.64 -24.72 -29.76
C LYS A 338 -23.13 -24.75 -29.99
N PHE A 339 -22.52 -23.58 -30.20
CA PHE A 339 -21.07 -23.43 -30.34
C PHE A 339 -20.33 -23.84 -29.06
N ILE A 340 -20.74 -23.36 -27.88
CA ILE A 340 -20.18 -23.71 -26.57
C ILE A 340 -20.24 -25.23 -26.32
N CYS A 341 -21.38 -25.86 -26.65
CA CYS A 341 -21.55 -27.31 -26.47
C CYS A 341 -20.73 -28.14 -27.47
N SER A 342 -20.33 -27.57 -28.60
CA SER A 342 -19.58 -28.26 -29.65
C SER A 342 -18.14 -28.55 -29.23
N TRP A 343 -17.54 -29.59 -29.83
CA TRP A 343 -16.13 -29.91 -29.63
C TRP A 343 -15.20 -28.75 -30.03
N LYS A 344 -15.58 -27.96 -31.04
CA LYS A 344 -14.84 -26.76 -31.48
C LYS A 344 -14.80 -25.69 -30.39
N GLY A 345 -15.94 -25.41 -29.75
CA GLY A 345 -16.02 -24.46 -28.64
C GLY A 345 -15.18 -24.90 -27.43
N LYS A 346 -15.21 -26.21 -27.11
CA LYS A 346 -14.40 -26.81 -26.04
C LYS A 346 -12.90 -26.68 -26.29
N ILE A 347 -12.44 -26.99 -27.51
CA ILE A 347 -11.03 -26.83 -27.90
C ILE A 347 -10.61 -25.36 -27.84
N LEU A 348 -11.45 -24.45 -28.35
CA LEU A 348 -11.16 -23.02 -28.32
C LEU A 348 -11.00 -22.51 -26.87
N ALA A 349 -11.90 -22.90 -25.97
CA ALA A 349 -11.81 -22.53 -24.56
C ALA A 349 -10.54 -23.09 -23.90
N LEU A 350 -10.14 -24.33 -24.22
CA LEU A 350 -8.90 -24.92 -23.72
C LEU A 350 -7.66 -24.17 -24.22
N LEU A 351 -7.58 -23.88 -25.53
CA LEU A 351 -6.47 -23.11 -26.10
C LEU A 351 -6.40 -21.69 -25.52
N PHE A 352 -7.56 -21.06 -25.33
CA PHE A 352 -7.65 -19.74 -24.72
C PHE A 352 -7.18 -19.74 -23.25
N LEU A 353 -7.57 -20.75 -22.46
CA LEU A 353 -7.09 -20.94 -21.09
C LEU A 353 -5.57 -21.19 -21.04
N ILE A 354 -5.03 -22.01 -21.93
CA ILE A 354 -3.58 -22.25 -22.01
C ILE A 354 -2.84 -20.94 -22.30
N LEU A 355 -3.34 -20.15 -23.26
CA LEU A 355 -2.77 -18.84 -23.57
C LEU A 355 -2.83 -17.91 -22.36
N LEU A 356 -4.00 -17.76 -21.74
CA LEU A 356 -4.17 -16.90 -20.56
C LEU A 356 -3.22 -17.33 -19.43
N TYR A 357 -3.18 -18.61 -19.08
CA TYR A 357 -2.30 -19.09 -18.01
C TYR A 357 -0.82 -18.93 -18.35
N SER A 358 -0.40 -19.11 -19.60
CA SER A 358 1.00 -18.88 -20.00
C SER A 358 1.41 -17.41 -19.80
N LEU A 359 0.56 -16.46 -20.21
CA LEU A 359 0.78 -15.04 -19.99
C LEU A 359 0.73 -14.68 -18.51
N SER A 360 -0.16 -15.29 -17.74
CA SER A 360 -0.28 -15.03 -16.32
C SER A 360 0.88 -15.61 -15.50
N ILE A 361 1.37 -16.82 -15.82
CA ILE A 361 2.57 -17.40 -15.22
C ILE A 361 3.76 -16.48 -15.47
N PHE A 362 3.95 -16.02 -16.72
CA PHE A 362 5.03 -15.10 -17.04
C PHE A 362 4.90 -13.79 -16.23
N GLY A 363 3.71 -13.19 -16.18
CA GLY A 363 3.46 -11.98 -15.39
C GLY A 363 3.73 -12.17 -13.90
N VAL A 364 3.23 -13.25 -13.29
CA VAL A 364 3.46 -13.55 -11.87
C VAL A 364 4.95 -13.73 -11.56
N MET A 365 5.71 -14.36 -12.47
CA MET A 365 7.17 -14.54 -12.30
C MET A 365 7.95 -13.22 -12.43
N THR A 366 7.46 -12.26 -13.19
CA THR A 366 8.12 -10.94 -13.37
C THR A 366 7.76 -9.92 -12.29
N MET A 367 6.70 -10.14 -11.53
CA MET A 367 6.19 -9.21 -10.53
C MET A 367 7.15 -9.10 -9.32
N LYS A 368 7.65 -7.89 -9.06
CA LYS A 368 8.56 -7.63 -7.93
C LYS A 368 7.75 -7.32 -6.67
N SER A 369 8.25 -7.77 -5.52
CA SER A 369 7.69 -7.41 -4.20
C SER A 369 8.36 -6.13 -3.71
N THR A 370 7.73 -4.99 -3.96
CA THR A 370 8.26 -3.67 -3.57
C THR A 370 7.13 -2.67 -3.37
N PHE A 371 7.31 -1.75 -2.41
CA PHE A 371 6.42 -0.61 -2.21
C PHE A 371 7.25 0.67 -2.17
N GLU A 372 7.23 1.41 -3.28
CA GLU A 372 7.88 2.72 -3.36
C GLU A 372 6.98 3.80 -2.74
N PRO A 373 7.45 4.59 -1.75
CA PRO A 373 6.64 5.65 -1.14
C PRO A 373 6.17 6.72 -2.13
N ALA A 374 6.86 6.88 -3.26
CA ALA A 374 6.43 7.80 -4.32
C ALA A 374 5.01 7.50 -4.83
N LYS A 375 4.58 6.23 -4.75
CA LYS A 375 3.23 5.78 -5.11
C LYS A 375 2.14 6.27 -4.14
N ALA A 376 2.49 6.71 -2.93
CA ALA A 376 1.51 7.25 -1.99
C ALA A 376 1.03 8.66 -2.39
N PHE A 377 1.79 9.35 -3.24
CA PHE A 377 1.52 10.73 -3.66
C PHE A 377 0.96 10.78 -5.08
N PRO A 378 0.23 11.86 -5.42
CA PRO A 378 -0.08 12.17 -6.81
C PRO A 378 1.20 12.23 -7.66
N SER A 379 1.20 11.66 -8.86
CA SER A 379 2.36 11.58 -9.76
C SER A 379 2.84 12.95 -10.24
N ASP A 380 1.96 13.95 -10.22
CA ASP A 380 2.24 15.36 -10.49
C ASP A 380 2.81 16.11 -9.27
N SER A 381 2.89 15.46 -8.10
CA SER A 381 3.42 16.09 -6.89
C SER A 381 4.93 16.32 -6.98
N PRO A 382 5.43 17.52 -6.66
CA PRO A 382 6.87 17.78 -6.49
C PRO A 382 7.52 16.80 -5.50
N LEU A 383 6.78 16.32 -4.50
CA LEU A 383 7.26 15.30 -3.56
C LEU A 383 7.65 13.99 -4.25
N ALA A 384 6.86 13.53 -5.22
CA ALA A 384 7.17 12.31 -5.96
C ALA A 384 8.51 12.46 -6.71
N SER A 385 8.77 13.65 -7.27
CA SER A 385 10.05 13.94 -7.92
C SER A 385 11.21 14.09 -6.92
N SER A 386 10.94 14.62 -5.72
CA SER A 386 11.96 14.81 -4.69
C SER A 386 12.54 13.50 -4.16
N LEU A 387 11.72 12.44 -4.08
CA LEU A 387 12.15 11.12 -3.65
C LEU A 387 13.18 10.51 -4.59
N ASN A 388 13.13 10.81 -5.90
CA ASN A 388 14.14 10.37 -6.84
C ASN A 388 15.51 11.02 -6.57
N GLY A 389 15.54 12.29 -6.15
CA GLY A 389 16.79 12.95 -5.76
C GLY A 389 17.44 12.31 -4.52
N VAL A 390 16.65 11.64 -3.69
CA VAL A 390 17.10 11.08 -2.41
C VAL A 390 17.49 9.61 -2.55
N LYS A 391 17.15 8.98 -3.68
CA LYS A 391 17.68 7.67 -4.07
C LYS A 391 19.21 7.64 -4.00
N LEU A 392 19.89 8.72 -4.42
CA LEU A 392 21.34 8.84 -4.30
C LEU A 392 21.81 8.82 -2.85
N ALA A 393 21.11 9.52 -1.96
CA ALA A 393 21.43 9.53 -0.53
C ALA A 393 21.32 8.13 0.09
N PHE A 394 20.24 7.41 -0.15
CA PHE A 394 20.07 6.04 0.36
C PHE A 394 20.99 5.01 -0.33
N SER A 395 21.53 5.33 -1.51
CA SER A 395 22.52 4.49 -2.18
C SER A 395 23.90 4.55 -1.51
N GLU A 396 24.24 5.67 -0.85
CA GLU A 396 25.55 5.86 -0.21
C GLU A 396 25.46 5.90 1.33
N PHE A 397 24.28 6.19 1.89
CA PHE A 397 24.10 6.33 3.33
C PHE A 397 22.70 5.91 3.75
N SER A 398 22.61 4.71 4.32
CA SER A 398 21.40 4.24 4.97
C SER A 398 21.72 3.94 6.44
N PRO A 399 21.39 4.86 7.37
CA PRO A 399 21.67 4.68 8.78
C PRO A 399 20.61 3.79 9.43
N LEU A 400 21.05 2.68 10.03
CA LEU A 400 20.21 1.80 10.85
C LEU A 400 20.53 2.00 12.32
N GLN A 401 19.55 2.47 13.10
CA GLN A 401 19.72 2.68 14.54
C GLN A 401 19.44 1.39 15.30
N ILE A 402 20.33 1.03 16.22
CA ILE A 402 20.19 -0.11 17.11
C ILE A 402 20.19 0.43 18.54
N ILE A 403 19.04 0.28 19.19
CA ILE A 403 18.83 0.67 20.58
C ILE A 403 19.23 -0.51 21.46
N VAL A 404 20.31 -0.36 22.20
CA VAL A 404 20.78 -1.34 23.18
C VAL A 404 20.12 -1.02 24.51
N ASN A 405 19.06 -1.75 24.87
CA ASN A 405 18.27 -1.45 26.07
C ASN A 405 18.97 -1.90 27.36
N LYS A 406 19.84 -2.90 27.28
CA LYS A 406 20.72 -3.33 28.37
C LYS A 406 22.17 -3.27 27.90
N ALA A 407 22.89 -2.26 28.37
CA ALA A 407 24.30 -2.08 28.05
C ALA A 407 25.17 -3.25 28.57
N PRO A 408 26.24 -3.61 27.85
CA PRO A 408 27.18 -4.63 28.30
C PRO A 408 27.97 -4.15 29.52
N ASN A 409 28.32 -5.05 30.42
CA ASN A 409 29.36 -4.78 31.41
C ASN A 409 30.74 -4.93 30.76
N ILE A 410 31.36 -3.82 30.34
CA ILE A 410 32.67 -3.85 29.67
C ILE A 410 33.82 -4.33 30.55
N SER A 411 33.64 -4.38 31.87
CA SER A 411 34.63 -4.94 32.80
C SER A 411 34.56 -6.47 32.89
N ASP A 412 33.46 -7.09 32.42
CA ASP A 412 33.37 -8.53 32.24
C ASP A 412 33.81 -8.92 30.83
N GLN A 413 34.88 -9.71 30.74
CA GLN A 413 35.45 -10.16 29.48
C GLN A 413 34.43 -10.95 28.63
N GLN A 414 33.51 -11.70 29.26
CA GLN A 414 32.50 -12.47 28.53
C GLN A 414 31.47 -11.55 27.87
N GLU A 415 30.85 -10.64 28.63
CA GLU A 415 29.91 -9.66 28.08
C GLU A 415 30.57 -8.71 27.07
N TYR A 416 31.80 -8.26 27.34
CA TYR A 416 32.59 -7.44 26.41
C TYR A 416 32.79 -8.16 25.07
N SER A 417 33.26 -9.42 25.11
CA SER A 417 33.51 -10.20 23.90
C SER A 417 32.23 -10.46 23.11
N ALA A 418 31.15 -10.86 23.79
CA ALA A 418 29.84 -11.11 23.17
C ALA A 418 29.24 -9.84 22.54
N PHE A 419 29.41 -8.67 23.17
CA PHE A 419 28.91 -7.41 22.60
C PHE A 419 29.66 -7.04 21.32
N TYR A 420 30.99 -7.12 21.33
CA TYR A 420 31.78 -6.83 20.14
C TYR A 420 31.65 -7.87 19.04
N GLU A 421 31.34 -9.13 19.38
CA GLU A 421 30.97 -10.18 18.43
C GLU A 421 29.64 -9.86 17.75
N MET A 422 28.62 -9.39 18.50
CA MET A 422 27.37 -8.89 17.94
C MET A 422 27.62 -7.71 16.99
N VAL A 423 28.42 -6.73 17.41
CA VAL A 423 28.77 -5.55 16.59
C VAL A 423 29.50 -5.97 15.32
N THR A 424 30.46 -6.89 15.41
CA THR A 424 31.21 -7.41 14.25
C THR A 424 30.32 -8.21 13.31
N SER A 425 29.38 -8.99 13.86
CA SER A 425 28.38 -9.72 13.07
C SER A 425 27.51 -8.76 12.27
N LEU A 426 27.06 -7.67 12.91
CA LEU A 426 26.28 -6.63 12.24
C LEU A 426 27.11 -5.84 11.21
N GLU A 427 28.38 -5.55 11.52
CA GLU A 427 29.33 -4.92 10.59
C GLU A 427 29.66 -5.81 9.38
N SER A 428 29.45 -7.13 9.49
CA SER A 428 29.71 -8.13 8.43
C SER A 428 28.51 -8.42 7.51
N VAL A 429 27.34 -7.83 7.79
CA VAL A 429 26.14 -8.01 6.95
C VAL A 429 26.43 -7.46 5.54
N PRO A 430 26.02 -8.17 4.47
CA PRO A 430 26.18 -7.66 3.12
C PRO A 430 25.61 -6.25 2.99
N ASN A 431 26.35 -5.35 2.33
CA ASN A 431 26.06 -3.91 2.19
C ASN A 431 26.36 -3.03 3.40
N SER A 432 26.78 -3.56 4.55
CA SER A 432 27.34 -2.73 5.62
C SER A 432 28.71 -2.21 5.23
N TYR A 433 29.02 -0.94 5.53
CA TYR A 433 30.37 -0.39 5.36
C TYR A 433 31.39 -0.97 6.36
N GLY A 434 30.92 -1.67 7.38
CA GLY A 434 31.73 -2.25 8.44
C GLY A 434 32.18 -1.24 9.51
N ARG A 435 33.31 -1.55 10.15
CA ARG A 435 33.77 -0.88 11.37
C ARG A 435 34.02 0.63 11.24
N GLN A 436 34.42 1.10 10.06
CA GLN A 436 34.80 2.50 9.81
C GLN A 436 33.61 3.46 9.86
N TRP A 437 32.41 2.99 9.50
CA TRP A 437 31.19 3.81 9.46
C TRP A 437 30.23 3.51 10.61
N THR A 438 30.56 2.54 11.46
CA THR A 438 29.73 2.20 12.61
C THR A 438 29.92 3.22 13.72
N LEU A 439 28.87 4.01 13.97
CA LEU A 439 28.84 5.05 15.00
C LEU A 439 28.50 4.40 16.35
N LEU A 440 29.54 4.10 17.11
CA LEU A 440 29.46 3.54 18.45
C LEU A 440 30.26 4.41 19.42
N PHE A 441 29.56 5.12 20.31
CA PHE A 441 30.21 6.00 21.29
C PHE A 441 31.15 5.24 22.24
N LEU A 442 30.88 3.96 22.48
CA LEU A 442 31.68 3.11 23.38
C LEU A 442 33.14 3.01 22.92
N LYS A 443 33.40 2.97 21.60
CA LYS A 443 34.76 2.99 21.04
C LYS A 443 35.49 4.29 21.40
N ALA A 444 34.81 5.44 21.30
CA ALA A 444 35.38 6.74 21.65
C ALA A 444 35.61 6.88 23.16
N TYR A 445 34.68 6.36 23.97
CA TYR A 445 34.82 6.29 25.42
C TYR A 445 36.00 5.41 25.85
N GLU A 446 36.16 4.21 25.28
CA GLU A 446 37.29 3.32 25.60
C GLU A 446 38.63 3.96 25.22
N MET A 447 38.73 4.66 24.08
CA MET A 447 39.95 5.40 23.74
C MET A 447 40.25 6.54 24.73
N PHE A 448 39.21 7.22 25.21
CA PHE A 448 39.33 8.25 26.23
C PHE A 448 39.79 7.66 27.58
N ASP A 449 39.16 6.57 28.00
CA ASP A 449 39.47 5.84 29.22
C ASP A 449 40.90 5.25 29.19
N GLN A 450 41.32 4.68 28.05
CA GLN A 450 42.70 4.25 27.79
C GLN A 450 43.70 5.40 27.90
N LYS A 451 43.38 6.58 27.36
CA LYS A 451 44.24 7.76 27.46
C LYS A 451 44.39 8.21 28.92
N ILE A 452 43.29 8.27 29.68
CA ILE A 452 43.34 8.56 31.12
C ILE A 452 44.19 7.53 31.85
N PHE A 453 43.97 6.25 31.59
CA PHE A 453 44.76 5.17 32.19
C PHE A 453 46.25 5.32 31.87
N SER A 454 46.59 5.54 30.60
CA SER A 454 47.99 5.71 30.16
C SER A 454 48.64 6.93 30.79
N PHE A 455 47.90 8.03 30.96
CA PHE A 455 48.33 9.22 31.66
C PHE A 455 48.59 8.92 33.13
N LEU A 456 47.62 8.35 33.85
CA LEU A 456 47.77 7.98 35.26
C LEU A 456 48.91 6.97 35.49
N HIS A 457 49.05 5.99 34.59
CA HIS A 457 50.14 5.01 34.62
C HIS A 457 51.50 5.68 34.40
N ALA A 458 51.61 6.63 33.47
CA ALA A 458 52.85 7.40 33.27
C ALA A 458 53.28 8.21 34.49
N PHE A 459 52.33 8.64 35.33
CA PHE A 459 52.60 9.32 36.61
C PHE A 459 52.70 8.38 37.83
N GLY A 460 52.59 7.05 37.64
CA GLY A 460 52.67 6.08 38.74
C GLY A 460 51.43 6.01 39.65
N PHE A 461 50.30 6.57 39.22
CA PHE A 461 49.04 6.54 39.97
C PHE A 461 48.13 5.35 39.61
N SER A 462 48.49 4.54 38.61
CA SER A 462 47.74 3.32 38.27
C SER A 462 48.14 2.16 39.17
N GLY A 463 47.17 1.61 39.93
CA GLY A 463 47.36 0.38 40.71
C GLY A 463 47.34 -0.91 39.86
N GLN A 464 47.03 -0.82 38.57
CA GLN A 464 46.95 -1.97 37.66
C GLN A 464 48.03 -1.90 36.57
N ASN A 465 48.65 -3.05 36.28
CA ASN A 465 49.69 -3.19 35.25
C ASN A 465 49.12 -3.24 33.82
N HIS A 466 47.83 -3.59 33.68
CA HIS A 466 47.17 -3.72 32.38
C HIS A 466 45.86 -2.93 32.39
N TYR A 467 45.53 -2.34 31.26
CA TYR A 467 44.26 -1.63 31.07
C TYR A 467 43.10 -2.62 31.03
N ILE A 468 42.10 -2.41 31.89
CA ILE A 468 40.82 -3.13 31.88
C ILE A 468 39.73 -2.09 31.61
N PRO A 469 38.92 -2.23 30.54
CA PRO A 469 37.83 -1.32 30.27
C PRO A 469 36.86 -1.24 31.46
N SER A 470 36.55 -0.02 31.89
CA SER A 470 35.63 0.23 33.01
C SER A 470 34.76 1.45 32.75
N TYR A 471 33.64 1.55 33.45
CA TYR A 471 32.75 2.72 33.37
C TYR A 471 33.10 3.83 34.38
N ASP A 472 34.22 3.73 35.08
CA ASP A 472 34.58 4.66 36.17
C ASP A 472 34.72 6.12 35.68
N ASN A 473 35.23 6.31 34.46
CA ASN A 473 35.39 7.61 33.84
C ASN A 473 34.19 8.05 32.97
N LEU A 474 33.12 7.26 32.92
CA LEU A 474 31.96 7.49 32.03
C LEU A 474 31.26 8.80 32.37
N GLY A 475 31.01 9.07 33.65
CA GLY A 475 30.33 10.30 34.08
C GLY A 475 31.10 11.56 33.70
N TYR A 476 32.44 11.53 33.70
CA TYR A 476 33.26 12.65 33.25
C TYR A 476 33.20 12.82 31.73
N PHE A 477 33.34 11.72 30.99
CA PHE A 477 33.24 11.71 29.53
C PHE A 477 31.88 12.26 29.06
N LEU A 478 30.78 11.78 29.64
CA LEU A 478 29.42 12.22 29.30
C LEU A 478 29.20 13.71 29.58
N ARG A 479 29.78 14.27 30.65
CA ARG A 479 29.70 15.72 30.92
C ARG A 479 30.48 16.54 29.89
N GLN A 480 31.65 16.07 29.47
CA GLN A 480 32.47 16.75 28.45
C GLN A 480 31.70 16.89 27.13
N ILE A 481 30.92 15.87 26.79
CA ILE A 481 30.09 15.81 25.59
C ILE A 481 28.63 16.24 25.82
N ARG A 482 28.35 16.92 26.95
CA ARG A 482 27.04 17.51 27.30
C ARG A 482 25.87 16.53 27.40
N ASN A 483 26.12 15.31 27.90
CA ASN A 483 25.11 14.28 28.25
C ASN A 483 24.08 14.05 27.13
N PRO A 484 24.47 13.39 26.02
CA PRO A 484 23.57 13.15 24.90
C PRO A 484 22.35 12.34 25.36
N PRO A 485 21.14 12.70 24.94
CA PRO A 485 19.93 11.98 25.35
C PRO A 485 19.86 10.54 24.86
N MET A 486 20.71 10.17 23.88
CA MET A 486 20.82 8.81 23.36
C MET A 486 21.60 7.87 24.28
N ILE A 487 22.33 8.40 25.27
CA ILE A 487 23.06 7.61 26.26
C ILE A 487 22.40 7.83 27.62
N LYS A 488 21.87 6.75 28.21
CA LYS A 488 21.26 6.80 29.54
C LYS A 488 22.13 6.07 30.54
N THR A 489 22.36 6.69 31.69
CA THR A 489 23.02 6.09 32.84
C THR A 489 22.03 5.86 33.98
N LYS A 490 22.37 4.95 34.88
CA LYS A 490 21.69 4.69 36.15
C LYS A 490 22.73 4.72 37.25
N GLN A 491 22.37 5.17 38.45
CA GLN A 491 23.26 5.03 39.59
C GLN A 491 23.12 3.63 40.18
N ASN A 492 24.24 2.95 40.40
CA ASN A 492 24.28 1.69 41.13
C ASN A 492 24.15 1.94 42.65
N GLU A 493 24.03 0.89 43.46
CA GLU A 493 23.91 0.97 44.93
C GLU A 493 25.04 1.77 45.59
N ASN A 494 26.22 1.80 44.98
CA ASN A 494 27.39 2.55 45.44
C ASN A 494 27.42 4.02 44.97
N GLY A 495 26.35 4.51 44.31
CA GLY A 495 26.29 5.86 43.75
C GLY A 495 27.09 6.08 42.46
N ILE A 496 27.70 5.02 41.91
CA ILE A 496 28.47 5.07 40.66
C ILE A 496 27.51 5.09 39.46
N GLU A 497 27.72 6.01 38.53
CA GLU A 497 26.97 6.09 37.27
C GLU A 497 27.36 4.94 36.33
N VAL A 498 26.45 3.99 36.13
CA VAL A 498 26.60 2.86 35.22
C VAL A 498 25.80 3.10 33.95
N LEU A 499 26.35 2.70 32.80
CA LEU A 499 25.65 2.75 31.52
C LEU A 499 24.41 1.85 31.57
N SER A 500 23.23 2.40 31.28
CA SER A 500 21.98 1.63 31.26
C SER A 500 21.59 1.23 29.85
N SER A 501 21.52 2.19 28.93
CA SER A 501 21.08 1.97 27.56
C SER A 501 21.69 3.01 26.63
N PHE A 502 21.92 2.66 25.38
CA PHE A 502 22.42 3.59 24.38
C PHE A 502 21.94 3.25 22.97
N ILE A 503 22.17 4.16 22.03
CA ILE A 503 21.89 3.95 20.62
C ILE A 503 23.22 3.92 19.86
N MET A 504 23.40 2.89 19.03
CA MET A 504 24.47 2.81 18.04
C MET A 504 23.86 2.85 16.65
N THR A 505 24.63 3.33 15.66
CA THR A 505 24.16 3.41 14.28
C THR A 505 25.12 2.68 13.35
N ILE A 506 24.59 1.77 12.55
CA ILE A 506 25.33 1.07 11.50
C ILE A 506 24.92 1.67 10.17
N VAL A 507 25.90 1.96 9.31
CA VAL A 507 25.63 2.52 8.00
C VAL A 507 25.80 1.46 6.94
N ALA A 508 24.80 1.36 6.06
CA ALA A 508 24.82 0.53 4.88
C ALA A 508 24.83 1.36 3.59
N HIS A 509 25.20 0.71 2.50
CA HIS A 509 25.24 1.24 1.14
C HIS A 509 24.38 0.43 0.18
N ASN A 510 24.18 0.93 -1.04
CA ASN A 510 23.43 0.28 -2.11
C ASN A 510 22.01 -0.18 -1.71
N LEU A 511 21.39 0.60 -0.83
CA LEU A 511 20.06 0.35 -0.28
C LEU A 511 18.99 1.25 -0.92
N THR A 512 19.19 1.60 -2.20
CA THR A 512 18.25 2.44 -2.98
C THR A 512 16.87 1.80 -3.12
N GLU A 513 16.85 0.47 -3.33
CA GLU A 513 15.63 -0.31 -3.45
C GLU A 513 15.06 -0.65 -2.07
N TRP A 514 13.78 -0.36 -1.86
CA TRP A 514 13.08 -0.58 -0.60
C TRP A 514 13.04 -2.06 -0.20
N ALA A 515 12.96 -2.96 -1.18
CA ALA A 515 13.05 -4.41 -0.94
C ALA A 515 14.41 -4.83 -0.36
N ASN A 516 15.52 -4.27 -0.87
CA ASN A 516 16.86 -4.55 -0.36
C ASN A 516 17.04 -3.99 1.06
N ARG A 517 16.47 -2.81 1.34
CA ARG A 517 16.42 -2.24 2.70
C ARG A 517 15.69 -3.17 3.66
N ALA A 518 14.53 -3.68 3.27
CA ALA A 518 13.74 -4.56 4.12
C ALA A 518 14.50 -5.85 4.48
N ILE A 519 15.14 -6.48 3.49
CA ILE A 519 15.98 -7.66 3.68
C ILE A 519 17.17 -7.35 4.61
N TYR A 520 17.85 -6.22 4.41
CA TYR A 520 18.98 -5.81 5.24
C TYR A 520 18.57 -5.61 6.71
N VAL A 521 17.48 -4.88 6.96
CA VAL A 521 16.96 -4.65 8.31
C VAL A 521 16.57 -5.97 8.99
N ASP A 522 15.97 -6.91 8.25
CA ASP A 522 15.61 -8.23 8.78
C ASP A 522 16.82 -9.12 9.11
N GLN A 523 17.88 -9.04 8.30
CA GLN A 523 19.16 -9.70 8.60
C GLN A 523 19.79 -9.14 9.88
N CYS A 524 19.85 -7.80 10.01
CA CYS A 524 20.33 -7.18 11.24
C CYS A 524 19.47 -7.56 12.45
N ARG A 525 18.14 -7.65 12.27
CA ARG A 525 17.19 -8.04 13.33
C ARG A 525 17.45 -9.46 13.80
N SER A 526 17.68 -10.38 12.86
CA SER A 526 18.03 -11.76 13.15
C SER A 526 19.33 -11.87 13.95
N ILE A 527 20.35 -11.07 13.62
CA ILE A 527 21.61 -11.04 14.37
C ILE A 527 21.37 -10.54 15.79
N VAL A 528 20.67 -9.42 15.96
CA VAL A 528 20.36 -8.86 17.29
C VAL A 528 19.59 -9.86 18.17
N ASN A 529 18.64 -10.60 17.59
CA ASN A 529 17.87 -11.62 18.31
C ASN A 529 18.73 -12.80 18.81
N ASN A 530 19.91 -13.05 18.22
CA ASN A 530 20.83 -14.08 18.70
C ASN A 530 21.58 -13.67 19.99
N TYR A 531 21.51 -12.40 20.40
CA TYR A 531 22.15 -11.87 21.61
C TYR A 531 21.12 -11.28 22.59
N PRO A 532 20.21 -12.11 23.16
CA PRO A 532 19.12 -11.65 24.02
C PRO A 532 19.60 -10.94 25.29
N GLN A 533 20.84 -11.15 25.73
CA GLN A 533 21.42 -10.55 26.93
C GLN A 533 21.49 -9.01 26.88
N PHE A 534 21.52 -8.41 25.69
CA PHE A 534 21.56 -6.96 25.50
C PHE A 534 20.18 -6.33 25.27
N ASN A 535 19.15 -7.17 25.06
CA ASN A 535 17.78 -6.75 24.75
C ASN A 535 17.75 -5.63 23.70
N SER A 536 18.52 -5.80 22.62
CA SER A 536 18.66 -4.77 21.60
C SER A 536 17.46 -4.76 20.65
N SER A 537 17.05 -3.59 20.19
CA SER A 537 15.95 -3.41 19.25
C SER A 537 16.36 -2.50 18.10
N ILE A 538 15.94 -2.83 16.88
CA ILE A 538 16.25 -2.05 15.69
C ILE A 538 15.18 -0.99 15.48
N ARG A 539 15.63 0.23 15.17
CA ARG A 539 14.79 1.37 14.83
C ARG A 539 15.18 1.89 13.46
N ASP A 540 14.21 1.92 12.56
CA ASP A 540 14.27 2.62 11.28
C ASP A 540 13.00 3.47 11.17
N GLY A 541 13.11 4.70 10.64
CA GLY A 541 11.96 5.59 10.46
C GLY A 541 10.91 4.99 9.51
N ASP A 542 11.34 4.11 8.61
CA ASP A 542 10.54 3.45 7.59
C ASP A 542 10.14 2.02 7.98
N ALA A 543 10.41 1.58 9.20
CA ALA A 543 10.24 0.18 9.63
C ALA A 543 8.84 -0.40 9.31
N ALA A 544 7.79 0.40 9.48
CA ALA A 544 6.42 -0.03 9.19
C ALA A 544 6.20 -0.39 7.70
N ILE A 545 6.89 0.29 6.78
CA ILE A 545 6.84 -0.02 5.35
C ILE A 545 7.75 -1.21 5.03
N LEU A 546 8.93 -1.27 5.64
CA LEU A 546 9.89 -2.36 5.41
C LEU A 546 9.32 -3.72 5.84
N ASP A 547 8.69 -3.79 7.02
CA ASP A 547 8.09 -5.03 7.53
C ASP A 547 6.91 -5.50 6.65
N LEU A 548 6.21 -4.56 6.03
CA LEU A 548 5.11 -4.83 5.11
C LEU A 548 5.61 -5.43 3.78
N ILE A 549 6.77 -5.00 3.28
CA ILE A 549 7.39 -5.56 2.06
C ILE A 549 7.79 -7.04 2.27
N LEU A 550 8.18 -7.43 3.49
CA LEU A 550 8.58 -8.80 3.80
C LEU A 550 7.38 -9.76 3.88
N THR A 551 6.22 -9.26 4.29
CA THR A 551 5.02 -10.06 4.60
C THR A 551 4.02 -10.12 3.44
N VAL A 552 3.96 -9.09 2.58
CA VAL A 552 2.94 -8.91 1.53
C VAL A 552 2.73 -10.13 0.64
N LYS A 553 3.80 -10.85 0.26
CA LYS A 553 3.69 -12.04 -0.62
C LYS A 553 2.90 -13.16 0.05
N MET A 554 3.20 -13.44 1.31
CA MET A 554 2.54 -14.49 2.08
C MET A 554 1.10 -14.10 2.39
N ASP A 555 0.88 -12.84 2.74
CA ASP A 555 -0.44 -12.30 3.04
C ASP A 555 -1.35 -12.30 1.81
N LEU A 556 -0.83 -11.98 0.62
CA LEU A 556 -1.56 -12.05 -0.64
C LEU A 556 -2.05 -13.48 -0.93
N VAL A 557 -1.15 -14.45 -0.95
CA VAL A 557 -1.49 -15.85 -1.26
C VAL A 557 -2.44 -16.42 -0.20
N GLY A 558 -2.17 -16.13 1.07
CA GLY A 558 -3.03 -16.53 2.18
C GLY A 558 -4.44 -15.93 2.08
N SER A 559 -4.54 -14.64 1.78
CA SER A 559 -5.83 -13.95 1.66
C SER A 559 -6.66 -14.44 0.48
N ILE A 560 -6.04 -14.66 -0.68
CA ILE A 560 -6.73 -15.28 -1.84
C ILE A 560 -7.23 -16.68 -1.48
N ALA A 561 -6.37 -17.52 -0.89
CA ALA A 561 -6.74 -18.90 -0.55
C ALA A 561 -7.91 -18.95 0.45
N VAL A 562 -7.87 -18.14 1.50
CA VAL A 562 -8.96 -18.03 2.49
C VAL A 562 -10.23 -17.50 1.83
N THR A 563 -10.13 -16.50 0.96
CA THR A 563 -11.29 -15.89 0.30
C THR A 563 -11.98 -16.86 -0.65
N VAL A 564 -11.21 -17.56 -1.50
CA VAL A 564 -11.72 -18.61 -2.39
C VAL A 564 -12.37 -19.73 -1.58
N PHE A 565 -11.77 -20.14 -0.47
CA PHE A 565 -12.34 -21.16 0.43
C PHE A 565 -13.66 -20.70 1.07
N CYS A 566 -13.72 -19.46 1.57
CA CYS A 566 -14.94 -18.88 2.12
C CYS A 566 -16.04 -18.74 1.06
N MET A 567 -15.69 -18.34 -0.17
CA MET A 567 -16.62 -18.29 -1.30
C MET A 567 -17.17 -19.67 -1.64
N ALA A 568 -16.31 -20.70 -1.65
CA ALA A 568 -16.76 -22.08 -1.85
C ALA A 568 -17.77 -22.49 -0.77
N ILE A 569 -17.54 -22.14 0.50
CA ILE A 569 -18.49 -22.40 1.60
C ILE A 569 -19.83 -21.71 1.33
N VAL A 570 -19.83 -20.44 0.95
CA VAL A 570 -21.08 -19.71 0.64
C VAL A 570 -21.79 -20.39 -0.53
N CYS A 571 -21.09 -20.75 -1.60
CA CYS A 571 -21.66 -21.44 -2.75
C CYS A 571 -22.26 -22.81 -2.38
N ILE A 572 -21.71 -23.55 -1.41
CA ILE A 572 -22.26 -24.85 -0.96
C ILE A 572 -23.68 -24.71 -0.40
N PHE A 573 -23.99 -23.60 0.28
CA PHE A 573 -25.33 -23.40 0.87
C PHE A 573 -26.42 -23.18 -0.17
N PHE A 574 -26.08 -22.61 -1.33
CA PHE A 574 -27.07 -22.24 -2.34
C PHE A 574 -27.04 -23.11 -3.61
N ILE A 575 -25.88 -23.68 -3.97
CA ILE A 575 -25.72 -24.58 -5.11
C ILE A 575 -25.70 -26.02 -4.59
N VAL A 576 -26.82 -26.72 -4.76
CA VAL A 576 -27.01 -28.10 -4.25
C VAL A 576 -26.01 -29.10 -4.85
N ASP A 577 -25.52 -28.86 -6.07
CA ASP A 577 -24.63 -29.77 -6.77
C ASP A 577 -23.16 -29.55 -6.44
N LYS A 578 -22.50 -30.59 -5.91
CA LYS A 578 -21.09 -30.55 -5.49
C LYS A 578 -20.13 -30.26 -6.66
N ILE A 579 -20.44 -30.78 -7.85
CA ILE A 579 -19.62 -30.53 -9.05
C ILE A 579 -19.74 -29.05 -9.44
N GLY A 580 -20.94 -28.48 -9.32
CA GLY A 580 -21.17 -27.05 -9.58
C GLY A 580 -20.31 -26.15 -8.70
N VAL A 581 -20.30 -26.40 -7.39
CA VAL A 581 -19.45 -25.66 -6.43
C VAL A 581 -17.97 -25.80 -6.81
N PHE A 582 -17.52 -27.01 -7.13
CA PHE A 582 -16.13 -27.24 -7.52
C PHE A 582 -15.75 -26.46 -8.79
N VAL A 583 -16.60 -26.47 -9.81
CA VAL A 583 -16.38 -25.72 -11.05
C VAL A 583 -16.34 -24.21 -10.80
N VAL A 584 -17.27 -23.68 -10.02
CA VAL A 584 -17.30 -22.25 -9.66
C VAL A 584 -16.02 -21.88 -8.91
N THR A 585 -15.58 -22.70 -7.95
CA THR A 585 -14.35 -22.47 -7.17
C THR A 585 -13.10 -22.48 -8.06
N LEU A 586 -13.02 -23.40 -9.03
CA LEU A 586 -11.93 -23.44 -10.01
C LEU A 586 -11.93 -22.20 -10.92
N ILE A 587 -13.11 -21.73 -11.34
CA ILE A 587 -13.23 -20.51 -12.15
C ILE A 587 -12.81 -19.28 -11.35
N ILE A 588 -13.24 -19.13 -10.10
CA ILE A 588 -12.82 -18.02 -9.23
C ILE A 588 -11.29 -18.04 -9.08
N SER A 589 -10.72 -19.21 -8.78
CA SER A 589 -9.26 -19.40 -8.68
C SER A 589 -8.54 -19.02 -9.98
N SER A 590 -9.12 -19.38 -11.13
CA SER A 590 -8.63 -19.00 -12.47
C SER A 590 -8.65 -17.49 -12.68
N ILE A 591 -9.74 -16.81 -12.29
CA ILE A 591 -9.88 -15.36 -12.41
C ILE A 591 -8.82 -14.67 -11.53
N CYS A 592 -8.65 -15.10 -10.28
CA CYS A 592 -7.62 -14.55 -9.38
C CYS A 592 -6.21 -14.71 -9.95
N PHE A 593 -5.86 -15.91 -10.41
CA PHE A 593 -4.53 -16.19 -10.98
C PHE A 593 -4.28 -15.35 -12.24
N THR A 594 -5.29 -15.27 -13.12
CA THR A 594 -5.16 -14.49 -14.36
C THR A 594 -5.08 -13.00 -14.09
N LEU A 595 -5.83 -12.49 -13.11
CA LEU A 595 -5.80 -11.10 -12.68
C LEU A 595 -4.42 -10.67 -12.18
N VAL A 596 -3.81 -11.43 -11.26
CA VAL A 596 -2.47 -11.10 -10.73
C VAL A 596 -1.45 -11.06 -11.87
N GLY A 597 -1.50 -12.04 -12.77
CA GLY A 597 -0.64 -12.06 -13.95
C GLY A 597 -0.86 -10.84 -14.86
N SER A 598 -2.10 -10.50 -15.17
CA SER A 598 -2.45 -9.32 -15.99
C SER A 598 -2.05 -7.99 -15.35
N LEU A 599 -2.16 -7.87 -14.02
CA LEU A 599 -1.72 -6.68 -13.30
C LEU A 599 -0.21 -6.46 -13.42
N SER A 600 0.59 -7.53 -13.42
CA SER A 600 2.03 -7.42 -13.67
C SER A 600 2.34 -6.84 -15.05
N TRP A 601 1.59 -7.24 -16.10
CA TRP A 601 1.75 -6.67 -17.45
C TRP A 601 1.41 -5.18 -17.53
N TRP A 602 0.61 -4.67 -16.59
CA TRP A 602 0.30 -3.25 -16.44
C TRP A 602 1.26 -2.50 -15.51
N GLY A 603 2.36 -3.14 -15.10
CA GLY A 603 3.39 -2.56 -14.26
C GLY A 603 2.98 -2.42 -12.79
N ALA A 604 2.00 -3.20 -12.32
CA ALA A 604 1.71 -3.29 -10.90
C ALA A 604 2.79 -4.13 -10.20
N ASP A 605 3.22 -3.67 -9.03
CA ASP A 605 4.13 -4.42 -8.16
C ASP A 605 3.33 -5.20 -7.13
N MET A 606 3.94 -6.22 -6.53
CA MET A 606 3.35 -6.95 -5.42
C MET A 606 3.47 -6.10 -4.16
N ASP A 607 2.47 -5.25 -3.97
CA ASP A 607 2.37 -4.31 -2.88
C ASP A 607 1.03 -4.41 -2.14
N PRO A 608 0.90 -3.79 -0.96
CA PRO A 608 -0.29 -3.88 -0.12
C PRO A 608 -1.56 -3.32 -0.79
N VAL A 609 -1.39 -2.37 -1.70
CA VAL A 609 -2.50 -1.82 -2.49
C VAL A 609 -3.01 -2.90 -3.44
N THR A 610 -2.11 -3.47 -4.24
CA THR A 610 -2.42 -4.54 -5.19
C THR A 610 -2.99 -5.77 -4.49
N MET A 611 -2.52 -6.07 -3.27
CA MET A 611 -3.07 -7.15 -2.45
C MET A 611 -4.55 -6.96 -2.16
N VAL A 612 -4.93 -5.76 -1.72
CA VAL A 612 -6.32 -5.41 -1.40
C VAL A 612 -7.14 -5.36 -2.68
N ASP A 613 -6.60 -4.80 -3.77
CA ASP A 613 -7.28 -4.75 -5.06
C ASP A 613 -7.61 -6.16 -5.58
N VAL A 614 -6.67 -7.11 -5.50
CA VAL A 614 -6.88 -8.52 -5.90
C VAL A 614 -7.90 -9.21 -4.99
N LEU A 615 -7.87 -8.92 -3.68
CA LEU A 615 -8.84 -9.45 -2.73
C LEU A 615 -10.26 -8.99 -3.07
N ILE A 616 -10.42 -7.69 -3.33
CA ILE A 616 -11.71 -7.09 -3.71
C ILE A 616 -12.20 -7.65 -5.05
N ALA A 617 -11.31 -7.75 -6.02
CA ALA A 617 -11.61 -8.34 -7.31
C ALA A 617 -12.04 -9.82 -7.19
N THR A 618 -11.48 -10.56 -6.24
CA THR A 618 -11.93 -11.93 -5.94
C THR A 618 -13.41 -11.92 -5.52
N GLY A 619 -13.84 -10.94 -4.72
CA GLY A 619 -15.25 -10.66 -4.40
C GLY A 619 -16.13 -10.54 -5.64
N PHE A 620 -15.80 -9.59 -6.51
CA PHE A 620 -16.55 -9.28 -7.73
C PHE A 620 -16.56 -10.41 -8.76
N SER A 621 -15.56 -11.29 -8.75
CA SER A 621 -15.50 -12.41 -9.69
C SER A 621 -16.65 -13.41 -9.51
N VAL A 622 -17.21 -13.49 -8.29
CA VAL A 622 -18.35 -14.37 -7.98
C VAL A 622 -19.61 -13.90 -8.68
N ASP A 623 -19.81 -12.59 -8.80
CA ASP A 623 -21.01 -11.98 -9.40
C ASP A 623 -21.21 -12.51 -10.83
N TYR A 624 -20.15 -12.55 -11.63
CA TYR A 624 -20.24 -13.05 -13.01
C TYR A 624 -20.43 -14.56 -13.15
N THR A 625 -20.13 -15.34 -12.12
CA THR A 625 -20.10 -16.81 -12.22
C THR A 625 -21.27 -17.48 -11.52
N ALA A 626 -21.69 -16.93 -10.37
CA ALA A 626 -22.77 -17.48 -9.56
C ALA A 626 -24.12 -17.44 -10.28
N HIS A 627 -24.46 -16.35 -10.98
CA HIS A 627 -25.76 -16.23 -11.68
C HIS A 627 -25.97 -17.32 -12.74
N ILE A 628 -24.98 -17.52 -13.62
CA ILE A 628 -25.05 -18.54 -14.66
C ILE A 628 -25.02 -19.95 -14.07
N ALA A 629 -24.14 -20.20 -13.09
CA ALA A 629 -24.03 -21.51 -12.45
C ALA A 629 -25.32 -21.90 -11.74
N PHE A 630 -25.88 -21.02 -10.91
CA PHE A 630 -27.13 -21.26 -10.20
C PHE A 630 -28.28 -21.56 -11.16
N LYS A 631 -28.43 -20.74 -12.21
CA LYS A 631 -29.51 -20.95 -13.20
C LYS A 631 -29.33 -22.25 -13.98
N PHE A 632 -28.11 -22.59 -14.39
CA PHE A 632 -27.82 -23.86 -15.06
C PHE A 632 -28.21 -25.07 -14.20
N TYR A 633 -27.95 -25.04 -12.89
CA TYR A 633 -28.31 -26.14 -11.98
C TYR A 633 -29.79 -26.22 -11.61
N LYS A 634 -30.51 -25.10 -11.71
CA LYS A 634 -31.95 -25.04 -11.48
C LYS A 634 -32.78 -25.51 -12.69
N VAL A 635 -32.32 -25.24 -13.91
CA VAL A 635 -33.03 -25.62 -15.14
C VAL A 635 -32.89 -27.13 -15.39
N GLU A 636 -34.01 -27.77 -15.70
CA GLU A 636 -34.08 -29.18 -16.11
C GLU A 636 -33.94 -29.33 -17.64
N GLY A 637 -33.48 -30.49 -18.10
CA GLY A 637 -33.35 -30.83 -19.52
C GLY A 637 -31.92 -31.13 -19.96
N SER A 638 -31.70 -31.11 -21.28
CA SER A 638 -30.37 -31.36 -21.85
C SER A 638 -29.37 -30.26 -21.48
N ASN A 639 -28.07 -30.58 -21.39
CA ASN A 639 -27.02 -29.58 -21.10
C ASN A 639 -27.09 -28.36 -22.03
N HIS A 640 -27.47 -28.56 -23.31
CA HIS A 640 -27.67 -27.48 -24.26
C HIS A 640 -28.87 -26.59 -23.90
N GLN A 641 -30.02 -27.17 -23.51
CA GLN A 641 -31.19 -26.40 -23.08
C GLN A 641 -30.91 -25.63 -21.79
N ARG A 642 -30.27 -26.28 -20.82
CA ARG A 642 -29.89 -25.70 -19.53
C ARG A 642 -28.99 -24.47 -19.73
N ILE A 643 -27.96 -24.59 -20.57
CA ILE A 643 -27.05 -23.47 -20.82
C ILE A 643 -27.69 -22.37 -21.69
N LYS A 644 -28.51 -22.74 -22.68
CA LYS A 644 -29.25 -21.78 -23.51
C LYS A 644 -30.14 -20.91 -22.62
N GLN A 645 -30.92 -21.51 -21.74
CA GLN A 645 -31.81 -20.77 -20.86
C GLN A 645 -31.03 -19.93 -19.83
N ALA A 646 -29.95 -20.46 -19.25
CA ALA A 646 -29.11 -19.71 -18.33
C ALA A 646 -28.50 -18.46 -18.98
N LEU A 647 -27.98 -18.58 -20.21
CA LEU A 647 -27.43 -17.46 -20.97
C LEU A 647 -28.53 -16.46 -21.40
N GLN A 648 -29.70 -16.93 -21.83
CA GLN A 648 -30.82 -16.06 -22.22
C GLN A 648 -31.29 -15.16 -21.09
N GLU A 649 -31.37 -15.69 -19.87
CA GLU A 649 -31.90 -14.94 -18.74
C GLU A 649 -30.82 -14.07 -18.05
N MET A 650 -29.57 -14.54 -17.98
CA MET A 650 -28.53 -13.92 -17.13
C MET A 650 -27.47 -13.10 -17.88
N SER A 651 -27.19 -13.37 -19.17
CA SER A 651 -26.10 -12.67 -19.88
C SER A 651 -26.34 -11.17 -20.06
N GLY A 652 -27.59 -10.76 -20.27
CA GLY A 652 -27.98 -9.35 -20.41
C GLY A 652 -27.71 -8.55 -19.13
N PRO A 653 -28.30 -8.94 -17.98
CA PRO A 653 -28.01 -8.30 -16.69
C PRO A 653 -26.53 -8.27 -16.35
N MET A 654 -25.81 -9.38 -16.54
CA MET A 654 -24.36 -9.44 -16.25
C MET A 654 -23.54 -8.46 -17.09
N LEU A 655 -23.83 -8.33 -18.39
CA LEU A 655 -23.17 -7.34 -19.24
C LEU A 655 -23.51 -5.91 -18.82
N GLN A 656 -24.77 -5.66 -18.45
CA GLN A 656 -25.21 -4.36 -17.94
C GLN A 656 -24.48 -4.00 -16.64
N ALA A 657 -24.36 -4.95 -15.72
CA ALA A 657 -23.63 -4.81 -14.46
C ALA A 657 -22.13 -4.53 -14.69
N GLY A 658 -21.48 -5.29 -15.57
CA GLY A 658 -20.08 -5.05 -15.93
C GLY A 658 -19.86 -3.67 -16.53
N ILE A 659 -20.74 -3.23 -17.44
CA ILE A 659 -20.67 -1.89 -18.03
C ILE A 659 -20.91 -0.80 -16.99
N SER A 660 -21.87 -0.95 -16.06
CA SER A 660 -22.07 0.02 -14.99
C SER A 660 -20.86 0.18 -14.08
N THR A 661 -20.23 -0.93 -13.67
CA THR A 661 -19.03 -0.90 -12.82
C THR A 661 -17.87 -0.22 -13.55
N VAL A 662 -17.68 -0.53 -14.83
CA VAL A 662 -16.68 0.13 -15.68
C VAL A 662 -16.94 1.63 -15.83
N LEU A 663 -18.18 2.04 -16.12
CA LEU A 663 -18.53 3.45 -16.28
C LEU A 663 -18.36 4.24 -14.98
N CYS A 664 -18.65 3.62 -13.85
CA CYS A 664 -18.44 4.23 -12.53
C CYS A 664 -16.95 4.50 -12.26
N MET A 665 -16.08 3.55 -12.62
CA MET A 665 -14.63 3.66 -12.38
C MET A 665 -13.85 4.40 -13.47
N LEU A 666 -14.44 4.63 -14.64
CA LEU A 666 -13.75 5.22 -15.78
C LEU A 666 -13.07 6.57 -15.48
N PRO A 667 -13.69 7.51 -14.75
CA PRO A 667 -13.03 8.79 -14.43
C PRO A 667 -11.80 8.63 -13.52
N LEU A 668 -11.74 7.56 -12.72
CA LEU A 668 -10.63 7.33 -11.78
C LEU A 668 -9.32 6.97 -12.49
N ILE A 669 -9.38 6.49 -13.74
CA ILE A 669 -8.18 6.22 -14.56
C ILE A 669 -7.37 7.52 -14.79
N PHE A 670 -8.02 8.68 -14.74
CA PHE A 670 -7.37 9.97 -14.93
C PHE A 670 -6.83 10.58 -13.63
N VAL A 671 -7.00 9.91 -12.48
CA VAL A 671 -6.46 10.39 -11.20
C VAL A 671 -4.97 10.09 -11.15
N PRO A 672 -4.11 11.09 -10.89
CA PRO A 672 -2.65 10.90 -10.84
C PRO A 672 -2.16 10.13 -9.59
N THR A 673 -3.05 9.57 -8.77
CA THR A 673 -2.69 8.86 -7.53
C THR A 673 -2.60 7.36 -7.80
N TYR A 674 -1.44 6.75 -7.57
CA TYR A 674 -1.20 5.34 -7.89
C TYR A 674 -2.22 4.41 -7.25
N ALA A 675 -2.54 4.57 -5.97
CA ALA A 675 -3.46 3.66 -5.29
C ALA A 675 -4.85 3.62 -5.94
N ILE A 676 -5.35 4.78 -6.37
CA ILE A 676 -6.66 4.92 -7.00
C ILE A 676 -6.62 4.44 -8.45
N LEU A 677 -5.52 4.72 -9.16
CA LEU A 677 -5.29 4.25 -10.52
C LEU A 677 -5.15 2.73 -10.58
N ALA A 678 -4.39 2.14 -9.66
CA ALA A 678 -4.22 0.69 -9.52
C ALA A 678 -5.56 0.02 -9.22
N PHE A 679 -6.34 0.57 -8.29
CA PHE A 679 -7.69 0.10 -8.00
C PHE A 679 -8.60 0.16 -9.24
N ALA A 680 -8.66 1.30 -9.94
CA ALA A 680 -9.44 1.44 -11.16
C ALA A 680 -9.01 0.41 -12.21
N LYS A 681 -7.70 0.30 -12.49
CA LYS A 681 -7.14 -0.71 -13.39
C LYS A 681 -7.59 -2.13 -13.01
N THR A 682 -7.46 -2.50 -11.75
CA THR A 682 -7.87 -3.82 -11.25
C THR A 682 -9.36 -4.08 -11.50
N VAL A 683 -10.23 -3.09 -11.26
CA VAL A 683 -11.66 -3.21 -11.55
C VAL A 683 -11.92 -3.42 -13.05
N PHE A 684 -11.24 -2.69 -13.93
CA PHE A 684 -11.39 -2.90 -15.38
C PHE A 684 -10.96 -4.31 -15.79
N LEU A 685 -9.84 -4.82 -15.28
CA LEU A 685 -9.36 -6.17 -15.57
C LEU A 685 -10.29 -7.25 -15.03
N VAL A 686 -10.75 -7.13 -13.78
CA VAL A 686 -11.63 -8.15 -13.19
C VAL A 686 -12.99 -8.19 -13.87
N VAL A 687 -13.55 -7.05 -14.30
CA VAL A 687 -14.81 -7.05 -15.07
C VAL A 687 -14.59 -7.76 -16.41
N ALA A 688 -13.51 -7.43 -17.13
CA ALA A 688 -13.21 -8.07 -18.40
C ALA A 688 -12.96 -9.58 -18.25
N LEU A 689 -12.10 -9.98 -17.32
CA LEU A 689 -11.80 -11.38 -17.04
C LEU A 689 -13.03 -12.13 -16.52
N GLY A 690 -13.80 -11.50 -15.62
CA GLY A 690 -15.02 -12.05 -15.03
C GLY A 690 -16.11 -12.30 -16.07
N LEU A 691 -16.36 -11.36 -16.98
CA LEU A 691 -17.29 -11.55 -18.09
C LEU A 691 -16.83 -12.64 -19.06
N ILE A 692 -15.55 -12.69 -19.42
CA ILE A 692 -14.99 -13.73 -20.29
C ILE A 692 -15.11 -15.11 -19.62
N HIS A 693 -14.72 -15.22 -18.35
CA HIS A 693 -14.82 -16.48 -17.62
C HIS A 693 -16.27 -16.89 -17.39
N GLY A 694 -17.16 -15.96 -17.03
CA GLY A 694 -18.57 -16.21 -16.76
C GLY A 694 -19.38 -16.58 -18.00
N ILE A 695 -19.19 -15.89 -19.14
CA ILE A 695 -20.00 -16.08 -20.35
C ILE A 695 -19.43 -17.15 -21.30
N PHE A 696 -18.11 -17.39 -21.26
CA PHE A 696 -17.47 -18.35 -22.17
C PHE A 696 -16.92 -19.59 -21.45
N ILE A 697 -15.98 -19.42 -20.51
CA ILE A 697 -15.24 -20.55 -19.92
C ILE A 697 -16.14 -21.40 -19.02
N LEU A 698 -16.92 -20.76 -18.15
CA LEU A 698 -17.82 -21.42 -17.20
C LEU A 698 -18.87 -22.28 -17.93
N PRO A 699 -19.61 -21.78 -18.93
CA PRO A 699 -20.52 -22.58 -19.75
C PRO A 699 -19.87 -23.81 -20.39
N VAL A 700 -18.65 -23.68 -20.89
CA VAL A 700 -17.91 -24.79 -21.46
C VAL A 700 -17.60 -25.85 -20.39
N LEU A 701 -17.11 -25.44 -19.21
CA LEU A 701 -16.81 -26.36 -18.11
C LEU A 701 -18.05 -27.03 -17.51
N LEU A 702 -19.14 -26.28 -17.35
CA LEU A 702 -20.41 -26.83 -16.86
C LEU A 702 -20.94 -27.91 -17.82
N THR A 703 -20.91 -27.66 -19.13
CA THR A 703 -21.41 -28.63 -20.13
C THR A 703 -20.51 -29.85 -20.31
N THR A 704 -19.21 -29.77 -19.98
CA THR A 704 -18.29 -30.91 -20.02
C THR A 704 -18.35 -31.78 -18.76
N LEU A 705 -18.41 -31.16 -17.57
CA LEU A 705 -18.32 -31.88 -16.30
C LEU A 705 -19.69 -32.35 -15.78
N SER A 706 -20.78 -31.65 -16.11
CA SER A 706 -22.14 -32.06 -15.71
C SER A 706 -22.69 -33.15 -16.65
N TYR A 707 -22.16 -34.38 -16.57
CA TYR A 707 -22.56 -35.50 -17.44
C TYR A 707 -23.70 -36.39 -16.86
N ARG A 708 -24.35 -36.06 -15.73
CA ARG A 708 -25.04 -37.10 -14.92
C ARG A 708 -26.46 -36.83 -14.36
N ARG A 709 -27.33 -36.13 -15.08
CA ARG A 709 -28.78 -36.08 -14.75
C ARG A 709 -29.69 -36.22 -15.98
N GLN A 710 -29.52 -37.31 -16.74
CA GLN A 710 -30.46 -37.72 -17.81
C GLN A 710 -31.29 -38.95 -17.42
N LEU A 711 -31.57 -39.15 -16.13
CA LEU A 711 -32.53 -40.14 -15.64
C LEU A 711 -33.71 -39.43 -15.01
#